data_AF-A0A6B0VEC8-F1
#
_entry.id   AF-A0A6B0VEC8-F1
#
_cell.length_a   1.000
_cell.length_b   1.000
_cell.length_c   1.000
_cell.angle_alpha   90.00
_cell.angle_beta   90.00
_cell.angle_gamma   90.00
#
_symmetry.space_group_name_H-M   'P 1'
#
loop_
_entity.id
_entity.type
_entity.pdbx_description
1 polymer ?
#
loop_
_entity_poly.entity_id
_entity_poly.type
_entity_poly.pdbx_seq_one_letter_code
_entity_poly.pdbx_strand_id
1 'polypeptide(L)'
;DYALVSQKLARYLVHADIDEAGDHSVGSDHNRIRLQFSKATRQLRKQKPPRTGGFRLYPTAAEKVVEEFENSSKRVSASGYAEYMDELKRLIKQHSTKERGGRRQRKRWWDAEVQAAIRLRQELNREHRTVLLGGPSDQVRLKWHAYQLQKQAAKQLVQEKMAQADMVTMREISASGRDAPRKFWRYLGTLNGREQCLTILDEDTGQPTERLGQCLTDHLVEVFSPPEAAPLEDLSPTEGTALTSDDATCVAIGRVSLIRALAHIKNNTAQGLDKIPASVLKALGRESRDQLADIFENILSGAEGIPQDWRGGRGVLIPKKGCDRHYLRHYRPLTVTSTVYRTFAYIMKEHMTAWAEEEGLLTELQGGFRRGRRLEDHLYTLTQCIEVARREKRNLICCFLDIAKAYDSVPHARLVRQLQDLNMRPEWTALIYRLYDGNTVRTQLGEGTSEEVLVTRGLRQGCPLSPLLYMLYVTTLERQLIRSGLGFSLTHLEHGETVNWVLPGLTYADDVVLTAASVAEMQQLLDICTHEAMELGLRFNAGKSAAVVFSGSLEPTLGSLRLGGCDVPILDSYKYLGITLSNAADYLQDHHTYLRHAATRGANILRKRSLWSCNRFIVSRELWKAIVVPGLTFSNAVVCVPGDVRAHMERRQREIGRQALGCHGRVANEAVQGELGWSSFEAREATSKITYYGRLRHMDSCTWARRLFMYTHLTGLRTRWQKRRHQLEHKYSFFF
;
A
#
# COMPACT_ATOMS: atom_id res chain seq x y z
N ASP A 1 27.51 38.19 -6.00
CA ASP A 1 26.17 37.69 -5.64
C ASP A 1 25.34 38.79 -5.04
N TYR A 2 24.04 38.59 -4.92
CA TYR A 2 23.13 39.55 -4.32
C TYR A 2 22.20 38.83 -3.33
N ALA A 3 21.78 39.54 -2.29
CA ALA A 3 20.79 39.05 -1.33
C ALA A 3 19.58 39.98 -1.37
N LEU A 4 18.39 39.41 -1.63
CA LEU A 4 17.14 40.16 -1.58
C LEU A 4 16.66 40.25 -0.14
N VAL A 5 16.52 41.47 0.36
CA VAL A 5 16.09 41.76 1.73
C VAL A 5 14.91 42.73 1.67
N SER A 6 13.89 42.52 2.51
CA SER A 6 12.76 43.46 2.56
C SER A 6 13.24 44.82 3.08
N GLN A 7 12.59 45.89 2.63
CA GLN A 7 12.95 47.26 3.02
C GLN A 7 12.99 47.46 4.55
N LYS A 8 12.15 46.70 5.27
CA LYS A 8 12.11 46.67 6.74
C LYS A 8 13.34 46.00 7.36
N LEU A 9 13.83 44.89 6.80
CA LEU A 9 15.03 44.20 7.28
C LEU A 9 16.33 44.92 6.88
N ALA A 10 16.35 45.58 5.72
CA ALA A 10 17.50 46.33 5.24
C ALA A 10 17.92 47.44 6.23
N ARG A 11 16.95 48.06 6.93
CA ARG A 11 17.20 49.07 7.97
C ARG A 11 18.00 48.57 9.17
N TYR A 12 18.06 47.26 9.36
CA TYR A 12 18.80 46.64 10.46
C TYR A 12 20.11 46.00 9.98
N LEU A 13 20.48 46.10 8.71
CA LEU A 13 21.71 45.49 8.20
C LEU A 13 22.94 46.28 8.68
N VAL A 14 23.84 45.61 9.40
CA VAL A 14 25.06 46.16 9.98
C VAL A 14 26.28 45.83 9.14
N HIS A 15 26.35 44.62 8.60
CA HIS A 15 27.50 44.15 7.83
C HIS A 15 27.06 43.18 6.74
N ALA A 16 27.72 43.24 5.59
CA ALA A 16 27.51 42.33 4.48
C ALA A 16 28.85 41.96 3.84
N ASP A 17 29.25 40.71 3.96
CA ASP A 17 30.49 40.18 3.40
C ASP A 17 30.24 38.92 2.59
N ILE A 18 31.11 38.66 1.62
CA ILE A 18 31.13 37.38 0.91
C ILE A 18 32.02 36.45 1.71
N ASP A 19 31.41 35.43 2.32
CA ASP A 19 32.11 34.41 3.10
C ASP A 19 32.82 33.46 2.14
N GLU A 20 34.06 33.80 1.79
CA GLU A 20 34.87 33.05 0.84
C GLU A 20 35.44 31.74 1.41
N ALA A 21 35.48 31.59 2.74
CA ALA A 21 36.06 30.43 3.44
C ALA A 21 35.01 29.41 3.93
N GLY A 22 33.72 29.76 3.89
CA GLY A 22 32.64 28.91 4.41
C GLY A 22 32.33 27.68 3.55
N ASP A 23 32.08 26.53 4.20
CA ASP A 23 31.63 25.29 3.55
C ASP A 23 30.28 25.52 2.83
N HIS A 24 30.29 25.49 1.49
CA HIS A 24 29.15 25.90 0.67
C HIS A 24 28.04 24.84 0.66
N SER A 25 26.78 25.30 0.60
CA SER A 25 25.63 24.42 0.42
C SER A 25 25.60 23.82 -1.00
N VAL A 26 25.97 22.55 -1.11
CA VAL A 26 25.74 21.56 -2.19
C VAL A 26 25.10 22.09 -3.49
N GLY A 27 25.92 22.71 -4.35
CA GLY A 27 25.62 22.94 -5.76
C GLY A 27 24.96 24.27 -6.13
N SER A 28 25.17 25.34 -5.36
CA SER A 28 24.87 26.70 -5.82
C SER A 28 26.11 27.31 -6.50
N ASP A 29 25.89 28.02 -7.61
CA ASP A 29 26.88 28.85 -8.31
C ASP A 29 27.06 30.24 -7.67
N HIS A 30 26.28 30.53 -6.61
CA HIS A 30 26.37 31.75 -5.82
C HIS A 30 27.33 31.60 -4.64
N ASN A 31 28.16 32.60 -4.41
CA ASN A 31 28.99 32.72 -3.21
C ASN A 31 28.09 32.97 -1.99
N ARG A 32 28.50 32.45 -0.84
CA ARG A 32 27.75 32.65 0.40
C ARG A 32 27.91 34.11 0.83
N ILE A 33 26.79 34.83 0.92
CA ILE A 33 26.77 36.18 1.48
C ILE A 33 26.39 36.07 2.96
N ARG A 34 27.23 36.59 3.83
CA ARG A 34 26.96 36.74 5.25
C ARG A 34 26.41 38.14 5.47
N LEU A 35 25.22 38.19 6.07
CA LEU A 35 24.53 39.43 6.43
C LEU A 35 24.37 39.46 7.94
N GLN A 36 24.87 40.50 8.59
CA GLN A 36 24.74 40.72 10.03
C GLN A 36 23.72 41.82 10.27
N PHE A 37 22.73 41.58 11.13
CA PHE A 37 21.68 42.55 11.45
C PHE A 37 21.74 42.98 12.92
N SER A 38 21.44 44.24 13.23
CA SER A 38 21.34 44.77 14.59
C SER A 38 20.03 44.27 15.25
N LYS A 39 20.13 43.87 16.53
CA LYS A 39 19.03 43.27 17.28
C LYS A 39 17.86 44.26 17.45
N ALA A 40 16.73 43.97 16.82
CA ALA A 40 15.42 44.41 17.32
C ALA A 40 14.71 43.17 17.90
N THR A 41 14.48 43.21 19.21
CA THR A 41 13.87 42.14 20.00
C THR A 41 12.44 41.90 19.57
N ARG A 42 12.14 40.71 19.04
CA ARG A 42 10.85 40.04 19.31
C ARG A 42 11.04 38.53 19.26
N GLN A 43 10.63 37.90 20.36
CA GLN A 43 10.65 36.47 20.62
C GLN A 43 10.03 35.68 19.47
N LEU A 44 10.71 34.59 19.07
CA LEU A 44 10.16 33.24 18.91
C LEU A 44 11.28 32.34 18.35
N ARG A 45 12.30 32.08 19.16
CA ARG A 45 13.01 30.81 19.06
C ARG A 45 12.28 29.86 20.01
N LYS A 46 11.15 29.31 19.56
CA LYS A 46 10.71 28.00 20.05
C LYS A 46 11.92 27.10 19.82
N GLN A 47 12.59 26.67 20.89
CA GLN A 47 13.59 25.64 20.77
C GLN A 47 12.89 24.47 20.08
N LYS A 48 13.38 24.08 18.90
CA LYS A 48 12.89 22.86 18.27
C LYS A 48 13.12 21.76 19.30
N PRO A 49 12.07 21.06 19.78
CA PRO A 49 12.31 19.85 20.54
C PRO A 49 13.18 18.93 19.67
N PRO A 50 14.07 18.13 20.27
CA PRO A 50 14.89 17.21 19.52
C PRO A 50 13.97 16.36 18.64
N ARG A 51 14.10 16.51 17.32
CA ARG A 51 13.46 15.57 16.39
C ARG A 51 13.98 14.19 16.79
N THR A 52 13.08 13.32 17.21
CA THR A 52 13.35 11.90 17.47
C THR A 52 13.73 11.26 16.14
N GLY A 53 15.00 11.42 15.78
CA GLY A 53 15.59 10.77 14.63
C GLY A 53 15.47 9.26 14.79
N GLY A 54 15.08 8.59 13.71
CA GLY A 54 15.03 7.14 13.67
C GLY A 54 16.45 6.60 13.80
N PHE A 55 16.64 5.57 14.62
CA PHE A 55 17.90 4.84 14.59
C PHE A 55 17.96 4.01 13.32
N ARG A 56 18.99 4.19 12.50
CA ARG A 56 19.22 3.38 11.31
C ARG A 56 20.45 2.52 11.53
N LEU A 57 20.23 1.23 11.74
CA LEU A 57 21.30 0.23 11.72
C LEU A 57 21.68 -0.01 10.25
N TYR A 58 22.97 0.19 9.94
CA TYR A 58 23.54 -0.22 8.66
C TYR A 58 23.73 -1.75 8.64
N PRO A 59 23.72 -2.42 7.49
CA PRO A 59 23.84 -3.88 7.40
C PRO A 59 25.05 -4.44 8.17
N THR A 60 26.21 -3.78 8.05
CA THR A 60 27.44 -4.13 8.76
C THR A 60 27.37 -3.96 10.28
N ALA A 61 26.47 -3.11 10.77
CA ALA A 61 26.23 -2.94 12.21
C ALA A 61 25.22 -3.97 12.75
N ALA A 62 24.32 -4.50 11.91
CA ALA A 62 23.38 -5.55 12.31
C ALA A 62 24.10 -6.88 12.55
N GLU A 63 25.10 -7.22 11.73
CA GLU A 63 25.92 -8.42 11.87
C GLU A 63 26.69 -8.42 13.20
N LYS A 64 27.32 -7.28 13.55
CA LYS A 64 28.03 -7.12 14.84
C LYS A 64 27.11 -7.24 16.06
N VAL A 65 25.91 -6.64 15.98
CA VAL A 65 24.90 -6.76 17.04
C VAL A 65 24.53 -8.21 17.27
N VAL A 66 24.37 -8.99 16.20
CA VAL A 66 24.01 -10.41 16.30
C VAL A 66 25.17 -11.21 16.86
N GLU A 67 26.40 -10.99 16.39
CA GLU A 67 27.59 -11.68 16.89
C GLU A 67 27.79 -11.47 18.40
N GLU A 68 27.64 -10.24 18.89
CA GLU A 68 27.70 -9.94 20.33
C GLU A 68 26.50 -10.53 21.09
N PHE A 69 25.34 -10.65 20.45
CA PHE A 69 24.13 -11.22 21.05
C PHE A 69 24.21 -12.73 21.21
N GLU A 70 24.70 -13.46 20.20
CA GLU A 70 24.88 -14.93 20.27
C GLU A 70 25.85 -15.30 21.40
N ASN A 71 26.91 -14.50 21.59
CA ASN A 71 27.94 -14.71 22.60
C ASN A 71 27.57 -14.14 23.99
N SER A 72 26.40 -13.51 24.15
CA SER A 72 26.00 -12.89 25.42
C SER A 72 25.51 -13.93 26.43
N SER A 73 26.18 -14.01 27.59
CA SER A 73 25.71 -14.86 28.71
C SER A 73 24.32 -14.45 29.21
N LYS A 74 23.93 -13.18 29.03
CA LYS A 74 22.61 -12.66 29.39
C LYS A 74 21.49 -13.17 28.48
N ARG A 75 21.81 -13.48 27.21
CA ARG A 75 20.89 -14.20 26.33
C ARG A 75 20.67 -15.62 26.84
N VAL A 76 21.76 -16.33 27.13
CA VAL A 76 21.70 -17.74 27.59
C VAL A 76 20.90 -17.88 28.88
N SER A 77 20.98 -16.89 29.78
CA SER A 77 20.22 -16.89 31.03
C SER A 77 18.79 -16.37 30.90
N ALA A 78 18.37 -15.83 29.75
CA ALA A 78 17.06 -15.21 29.61
C ALA A 78 15.94 -16.26 29.61
N SER A 79 15.09 -16.23 30.65
CA SER A 79 13.98 -17.18 30.80
C SER A 79 12.66 -16.69 30.18
N GLY A 80 12.60 -15.43 29.74
CA GLY A 80 11.39 -14.83 29.17
C GLY A 80 11.66 -13.73 28.14
N TYR A 81 10.60 -13.28 27.49
CA TYR A 81 10.61 -12.31 26.40
C TYR A 81 11.30 -10.99 26.76
N ALA A 82 10.99 -10.45 27.94
CA ALA A 82 11.48 -9.13 28.36
C ALA A 82 13.01 -9.11 28.44
N GLU A 83 13.60 -10.08 29.14
CA GLU A 83 15.05 -10.20 29.32
C GLU A 83 15.78 -10.40 27.99
N TYR A 84 15.25 -11.31 27.14
CA TYR A 84 15.79 -11.59 25.83
C TYR A 84 15.80 -10.34 24.93
N MET A 85 14.70 -9.59 24.93
CA MET A 85 14.56 -8.40 24.08
C MET A 85 15.30 -7.20 24.63
N ASP A 86 15.43 -7.04 25.94
CA ASP A 86 16.15 -5.92 26.54
C ASP A 86 17.64 -6.00 26.27
N GLU A 87 18.23 -7.21 26.28
CA GLU A 87 19.61 -7.41 25.85
C GLU A 87 19.79 -7.06 24.36
N LEU A 88 18.86 -7.48 23.50
CA LEU A 88 18.90 -7.16 22.08
C LEU A 88 18.76 -5.64 21.83
N LYS A 89 17.84 -4.97 22.53
CA LYS A 89 17.67 -3.51 22.47
C LYS A 89 18.91 -2.78 22.97
N ARG A 90 19.57 -3.28 24.02
CA ARG A 90 20.81 -2.71 24.56
C ARG A 90 21.92 -2.72 23.51
N LEU A 91 22.15 -3.86 22.87
CA LEU A 91 23.16 -4.00 21.81
C LEU A 91 22.82 -3.16 20.57
N ILE A 92 21.55 -3.15 20.16
CA ILE A 92 21.08 -2.28 19.07
C ILE A 92 21.40 -0.82 19.38
N LYS A 93 21.10 -0.35 20.59
CA LYS A 93 21.35 1.04 21.01
C LYS A 93 22.84 1.37 21.01
N GLN A 94 23.68 0.45 21.46
CA GLN A 94 25.15 0.59 21.49
C GLN A 94 25.75 0.77 20.09
N HIS A 95 25.31 -0.02 19.11
CA HIS A 95 25.82 0.03 17.73
C HIS A 95 25.04 0.98 16.82
N SER A 96 23.94 1.55 17.30
CA SER A 96 23.17 2.53 16.55
C SER A 96 23.84 3.90 16.55
N THR A 97 23.95 4.51 15.37
CA THR A 97 24.37 5.92 15.27
C THR A 97 23.16 6.82 15.54
N LYS A 98 23.29 7.80 16.46
CA LYS A 98 22.28 8.84 16.63
C LYS A 98 22.14 9.61 15.32
N GLU A 99 20.92 9.69 14.78
CA GLU A 99 20.59 10.63 13.71
C GLU A 99 20.89 12.06 14.22
N ARG A 100 22.01 12.64 13.78
CA ARG A 100 22.18 14.10 13.84
C ARG A 100 21.14 14.68 12.88
N GLY A 101 20.07 15.24 13.43
CA GLY A 101 18.96 15.79 12.67
C GLY A 101 19.44 16.68 11.52
N GLY A 102 18.94 16.40 10.32
CA GLY A 102 18.85 17.37 9.24
C GLY A 102 20.18 17.88 8.65
N ARG A 103 21.25 17.08 8.54
CA ARG A 103 22.17 17.35 7.42
C ARG A 103 21.42 16.97 6.15
N ARG A 104 21.15 17.96 5.28
CA ARG A 104 20.66 17.74 3.90
C ARG A 104 21.39 16.52 3.36
N GLN A 105 20.66 15.47 2.99
CA GLN A 105 21.26 14.28 2.40
C GLN A 105 22.21 14.74 1.30
N ARG A 106 23.48 14.37 1.42
CA ARG A 106 24.50 14.69 0.42
C ARG A 106 23.99 14.07 -0.88
N LYS A 107 23.86 14.89 -1.93
CA LYS A 107 23.33 14.41 -3.22
C LYS A 107 24.22 13.25 -3.69
N ARG A 108 23.64 12.17 -4.23
CA ARG A 108 24.39 10.95 -4.64
C ARG A 108 25.53 11.25 -5.62
N TRP A 109 25.40 12.29 -6.44
CA TRP A 109 26.40 12.74 -7.40
C TRP A 109 27.50 13.64 -6.83
N TRP A 110 27.43 14.00 -5.54
CA TRP A 110 28.35 14.93 -4.90
C TRP A 110 29.51 14.17 -4.22
N ASP A 111 30.48 13.76 -5.04
CA ASP A 111 31.67 13.01 -4.65
C ASP A 111 32.92 13.92 -4.50
N ALA A 112 34.07 13.32 -4.15
CA ALA A 112 35.33 14.04 -3.95
C ALA A 112 35.84 14.70 -5.25
N GLU A 113 35.55 14.11 -6.40
CA GLU A 113 35.97 14.57 -7.71
C GLU A 113 35.22 15.86 -8.12
N VAL A 114 33.89 15.87 -7.95
CA VAL A 114 33.07 17.08 -8.15
C VAL A 114 33.51 18.19 -7.18
N GLN A 115 33.85 17.83 -5.94
CA GLN A 115 34.36 18.81 -4.97
C GLN A 115 35.69 19.42 -5.40
N ALA A 116 36.64 18.61 -5.86
CA ALA A 116 37.92 19.08 -6.35
C ALA A 116 37.77 20.00 -7.57
N ALA A 117 36.93 19.62 -8.55
CA ALA A 117 36.68 20.42 -9.75
C ALA A 117 36.02 21.78 -9.44
N ILE A 118 35.10 21.82 -8.48
CA ILE A 118 34.46 23.06 -8.01
C ILE A 118 35.46 23.93 -7.24
N ARG A 119 36.30 23.35 -6.37
CA ARG A 119 37.36 24.09 -5.65
C ARG A 119 38.35 24.73 -6.61
N LEU A 120 38.85 23.97 -7.60
CA LEU A 120 39.76 24.49 -8.62
C LEU A 120 39.13 25.63 -9.44
N ARG A 121 37.83 25.51 -9.78
CA ARG A 121 37.08 26.60 -10.42
C ARG A 121 37.05 27.86 -9.54
N GLN A 122 36.90 27.69 -8.22
CA GLN A 122 36.86 28.80 -7.27
C GLN A 122 38.24 29.46 -7.11
N GLU A 123 39.31 28.66 -7.02
CA GLU A 123 40.69 29.14 -6.98
C GLU A 123 41.01 29.99 -8.21
N LEU A 124 40.71 29.50 -9.42
CA LEU A 124 40.92 30.25 -10.66
C LEU A 124 40.05 31.54 -10.74
N ASN A 125 38.84 31.51 -10.16
CA ASN A 125 38.00 32.72 -10.07
C ASN A 125 38.57 33.74 -9.07
N ARG A 126 39.14 33.28 -7.95
CA ARG A 126 39.84 34.14 -6.99
C ARG A 126 41.08 34.77 -7.63
N GLU A 127 41.91 33.96 -8.30
CA GLU A 127 43.10 34.43 -9.02
C GLU A 127 42.75 35.47 -10.09
N HIS A 128 41.70 35.24 -10.88
CA HIS A 128 41.21 36.22 -11.85
C HIS A 128 40.79 37.53 -11.17
N ARG A 129 40.03 37.48 -10.06
CA ARG A 129 39.61 38.68 -9.31
C ARG A 129 40.77 39.44 -8.69
N THR A 130 41.79 38.76 -8.18
CA THR A 130 43.00 39.42 -7.66
C THR A 130 43.78 40.15 -8.74
N VAL A 131 43.91 39.56 -9.94
CA VAL A 131 44.61 40.20 -11.06
C VAL A 131 43.76 41.32 -11.69
N LEU A 132 42.43 41.24 -11.60
CA LEU A 132 41.50 42.28 -12.05
C LEU A 132 41.65 43.60 -11.27
N LEU A 133 42.13 43.56 -10.02
CA LEU A 133 42.27 44.72 -9.12
C LEU A 133 43.55 45.56 -9.35
N GLY A 134 44.38 45.23 -10.35
CA GLY A 134 45.58 46.03 -10.67
C GLY A 134 46.63 45.39 -11.57
N GLY A 135 46.35 44.25 -12.22
CA GLY A 135 47.31 43.52 -13.04
C GLY A 135 47.33 43.92 -14.54
N PRO A 136 48.39 43.53 -15.29
CA PRO A 136 48.49 43.78 -16.71
C PRO A 136 47.37 43.09 -17.52
N SER A 137 46.88 43.76 -18.57
CA SER A 137 45.72 43.34 -19.38
C SER A 137 45.82 41.91 -19.94
N ASP A 138 47.02 41.49 -20.35
CA ASP A 138 47.25 40.15 -20.89
C ASP A 138 47.13 39.05 -19.83
N GLN A 139 47.55 39.34 -18.60
CA GLN A 139 47.45 38.41 -17.48
C GLN A 139 46.00 38.23 -17.01
N VAL A 140 45.20 39.30 -17.04
CA VAL A 140 43.75 39.25 -16.78
C VAL A 140 43.07 38.32 -17.79
N ARG A 141 43.38 38.47 -19.09
CA ARG A 141 42.80 37.65 -20.17
C ARG A 141 43.15 36.16 -20.03
N LEU A 142 44.39 35.83 -19.71
CA LEU A 142 44.84 34.45 -19.52
C LEU A 142 44.12 33.77 -18.34
N LYS A 143 44.03 34.46 -17.19
CA LYS A 143 43.34 33.92 -16.00
C LYS A 143 41.82 33.81 -16.20
N TRP A 144 41.22 34.74 -16.95
CA TRP A 144 39.81 34.63 -17.35
C TRP A 144 39.55 33.41 -18.23
N HIS A 145 40.42 33.15 -19.22
CA HIS A 145 40.32 31.99 -20.09
C HIS A 145 40.45 30.67 -19.31
N ALA A 146 41.43 30.57 -18.41
CA ALA A 146 41.60 29.41 -17.52
C ALA A 146 40.35 29.16 -16.64
N TYR A 147 39.77 30.22 -16.06
CA TYR A 147 38.51 30.12 -15.32
C TYR A 147 37.34 29.63 -16.20
N GLN A 148 37.20 30.13 -17.43
CA GLN A 148 36.13 29.71 -18.34
C GLN A 148 36.25 28.24 -18.74
N LEU A 149 37.46 27.77 -19.06
CA LEU A 149 37.72 26.35 -19.33
C LEU A 149 37.35 25.48 -18.13
N GLN A 150 37.81 25.84 -16.92
CA GLN A 150 37.50 25.06 -15.73
C GLN A 150 36.01 25.13 -15.36
N LYS A 151 35.34 26.26 -15.62
CA LYS A 151 33.90 26.40 -15.43
C LYS A 151 33.12 25.47 -16.36
N GLN A 152 33.55 25.31 -17.61
CA GLN A 152 32.97 24.36 -18.56
C GLN A 152 33.24 22.91 -18.13
N ALA A 153 34.48 22.57 -17.78
CA ALA A 153 34.86 21.24 -17.31
C ALA A 153 34.10 20.83 -16.03
N ALA A 154 34.02 21.72 -15.03
CA ALA A 154 33.27 21.46 -13.81
C ALA A 154 31.75 21.31 -14.08
N LYS A 155 31.20 22.07 -15.05
CA LYS A 155 29.80 21.94 -15.47
C LYS A 155 29.55 20.58 -16.14
N GLN A 156 30.44 20.14 -17.03
CA GLN A 156 30.35 18.84 -17.70
C GLN A 156 30.45 17.70 -16.67
N LEU A 157 31.44 17.74 -15.77
CA LEU A 157 31.61 16.73 -14.73
C LEU A 157 30.39 16.63 -13.80
N VAL A 158 29.82 17.77 -13.38
CA VAL A 158 28.59 17.77 -12.57
C VAL A 158 27.43 17.15 -13.34
N GLN A 159 27.26 17.48 -14.63
CA GLN A 159 26.20 16.90 -15.47
C GLN A 159 26.39 15.40 -15.65
N GLU A 160 27.61 14.92 -15.87
CA GLU A 160 27.94 13.49 -15.99
C GLU A 160 27.69 12.72 -14.69
N LYS A 161 28.11 13.26 -13.55
CA LYS A 161 27.91 12.62 -12.23
C LYS A 161 26.44 12.61 -11.83
N MET A 162 25.71 13.69 -12.10
CA MET A 162 24.25 13.69 -12.01
C MET A 162 23.65 12.62 -12.91
N ALA A 163 24.17 12.48 -14.12
CA ALA A 163 23.68 11.50 -15.07
C ALA A 163 23.84 10.06 -14.58
N GLN A 164 25.04 9.73 -14.09
CA GLN A 164 25.36 8.43 -13.53
C GLN A 164 24.51 8.13 -12.29
N ALA A 165 24.34 9.09 -11.37
CA ALA A 165 23.55 8.91 -10.17
C ALA A 165 22.06 8.66 -10.47
N ASP A 166 21.50 9.40 -11.43
CA ASP A 166 20.13 9.20 -11.90
C ASP A 166 19.99 7.84 -12.60
N MET A 167 20.96 7.43 -13.44
CA MET A 167 20.96 6.12 -14.09
C MET A 167 20.97 4.97 -13.09
N VAL A 168 21.83 5.04 -12.06
CA VAL A 168 21.87 4.03 -10.98
C VAL A 168 20.53 3.99 -10.26
N THR A 169 19.97 5.16 -9.92
CA THR A 169 18.67 5.25 -9.23
C THR A 169 17.53 4.69 -10.08
N MET A 170 17.52 4.92 -11.40
CA MET A 170 16.50 4.38 -12.30
C MET A 170 16.64 2.87 -12.49
N ARG A 171 17.87 2.34 -12.58
CA ARG A 171 18.12 0.90 -12.60
C ARG A 171 17.66 0.24 -11.29
N GLU A 172 17.96 0.86 -10.15
CA GLU A 172 17.45 0.40 -8.84
C GLU A 172 15.92 0.39 -8.81
N ILE A 173 15.26 1.44 -9.32
CA ILE A 173 13.80 1.52 -9.41
C ILE A 173 13.26 0.40 -10.31
N SER A 174 13.81 0.22 -11.51
CA SER A 174 13.36 -0.81 -12.46
C SER A 174 13.53 -2.23 -11.89
N ALA A 175 14.68 -2.51 -11.27
CA ALA A 175 14.96 -3.78 -10.60
C ALA A 175 14.06 -4.04 -9.37
N SER A 176 13.31 -3.05 -8.89
CA SER A 176 12.46 -3.19 -7.71
C SER A 176 11.10 -3.84 -7.98
N GLY A 177 10.82 -4.24 -9.23
CA GLY A 177 9.58 -4.94 -9.60
C GLY A 177 8.33 -4.20 -9.11
N ARG A 178 7.54 -4.84 -8.23
CA ARG A 178 6.30 -4.26 -7.67
C ARG A 178 6.52 -2.98 -6.85
N ASP A 179 7.69 -2.77 -6.25
CA ASP A 179 7.99 -1.59 -5.43
C ASP A 179 8.52 -0.40 -6.26
N ALA A 180 8.69 -0.58 -7.58
CA ALA A 180 9.21 0.43 -8.49
C ALA A 180 8.41 1.76 -8.48
N PRO A 181 7.05 1.75 -8.58
CA PRO A 181 6.28 2.99 -8.56
C PRO A 181 6.49 3.78 -7.27
N ARG A 182 6.53 3.11 -6.10
CA ARG A 182 6.71 3.76 -4.80
C ARG A 182 8.08 4.41 -4.67
N LYS A 183 9.15 3.69 -5.07
CA LYS A 183 10.51 4.24 -5.06
C LYS A 183 10.64 5.43 -6.01
N PHE A 184 10.01 5.36 -7.17
CA PHE A 184 9.96 6.48 -8.11
C PHE A 184 9.24 7.70 -7.55
N TRP A 185 8.04 7.56 -6.99
CA TRP A 185 7.31 8.69 -6.42
C TRP A 185 8.06 9.33 -5.24
N ARG A 186 8.77 8.52 -4.45
CA ARG A 186 9.68 9.01 -3.40
C ARG A 186 10.84 9.80 -4.00
N TYR A 187 11.51 9.25 -5.02
CA TYR A 187 12.58 9.93 -5.75
C TYR A 187 12.10 11.27 -6.33
N LEU A 188 10.94 11.29 -6.99
CA LEU A 188 10.32 12.53 -7.46
C LEU A 188 10.03 13.53 -6.33
N GLY A 189 9.57 13.04 -5.19
CA GLY A 189 9.38 13.86 -3.99
C GLY A 189 10.66 14.54 -3.54
N THR A 190 11.80 13.82 -3.58
CA THR A 190 13.11 14.40 -3.22
C THR A 190 13.61 15.46 -4.20
N LEU A 191 13.24 15.35 -5.48
CA LEU A 191 13.61 16.33 -6.51
C LEU A 191 12.80 17.63 -6.43
N ASN A 192 11.53 17.57 -6.00
CA ASN A 192 10.66 18.75 -5.94
C ASN A 192 10.94 19.68 -4.73
N GLY A 193 11.92 19.35 -3.88
CA GLY A 193 12.52 20.27 -2.90
C GLY A 193 11.58 20.83 -1.81
N ARG A 194 10.35 20.31 -1.68
CA ARG A 194 9.38 20.77 -0.69
C ARG A 194 8.76 19.57 0.04
N GLU A 195 9.22 19.31 1.25
CA GLU A 195 8.28 18.87 2.29
C GLU A 195 7.37 20.07 2.54
N GLN A 196 6.18 20.07 1.92
CA GLN A 196 5.15 21.01 2.34
C GLN A 196 4.84 20.68 3.81
N CYS A 197 5.08 21.64 4.70
CA CYS A 197 4.50 21.60 6.04
C CYS A 197 2.99 21.58 5.83
N LEU A 198 2.37 20.42 6.02
CA LEU A 198 0.92 20.27 5.87
C LEU A 198 0.28 20.94 7.08
N THR A 199 -0.42 22.04 6.84
CA THR A 199 -1.29 22.67 7.84
C THR A 199 -2.60 21.91 7.86
N ILE A 200 -3.00 21.38 9.02
CA ILE A 200 -4.33 20.80 9.20
C ILE A 200 -5.31 21.91 9.54
N LEU A 201 -6.48 21.85 8.93
CA LEU A 201 -7.59 22.75 9.18
C LEU A 201 -8.59 22.07 10.10
N ASP A 202 -9.13 22.85 11.02
CA ASP A 202 -10.25 22.48 11.88
C ASP A 202 -11.52 22.27 11.02
N GLU A 203 -12.31 21.23 11.33
CA GLU A 203 -13.41 20.80 10.46
C GLU A 203 -14.62 21.75 10.49
N ASP A 204 -14.82 22.47 11.61
CA ASP A 204 -15.96 23.36 11.81
C ASP A 204 -15.63 24.80 11.37
N THR A 205 -14.39 25.22 11.59
CA THR A 205 -13.98 26.61 11.33
C THR A 205 -13.19 26.80 10.04
N GLY A 206 -12.63 25.72 9.46
CA GLY A 206 -11.78 25.79 8.28
C GLY A 206 -10.46 26.55 8.49
N GLN A 207 -10.10 26.84 9.74
CA GLN A 207 -8.89 27.58 10.10
C GLN A 207 -7.74 26.65 10.51
N PRO A 208 -6.47 27.09 10.37
CA PRO A 208 -5.30 26.34 10.85
C PRO A 208 -5.40 26.02 12.34
N THR A 209 -5.33 24.74 12.69
CA THR A 209 -5.43 24.31 14.08
C THR A 209 -4.16 24.67 14.86
N GLU A 210 -4.28 25.48 15.92
CA GLU A 210 -3.17 25.78 16.85
C GLU A 210 -2.87 24.62 17.82
N ARG A 211 -3.85 23.73 18.04
CA ARG A 211 -3.80 22.58 18.96
C ARG A 211 -3.77 21.22 18.24
N LEU A 212 -2.84 21.06 17.31
CA LEU A 212 -2.71 19.86 16.49
C LEU A 212 -2.67 18.55 17.30
N GLY A 213 -2.05 18.53 18.49
CA GLY A 213 -2.00 17.34 19.34
C GLY A 213 -3.36 16.87 19.85
N GLN A 214 -4.25 17.80 20.24
CA GLN A 214 -5.58 17.47 20.74
C GLN A 214 -6.48 16.94 19.62
N CYS A 215 -6.52 17.60 18.47
CA CYS A 215 -7.29 17.11 17.32
C CYS A 215 -6.83 15.73 16.83
N LEU A 216 -5.53 15.42 16.96
CA LEU A 216 -5.03 14.06 16.71
C LEU A 216 -5.55 13.06 17.74
N THR A 217 -5.57 13.41 19.03
CA THR A 217 -6.14 12.57 20.08
C THR A 217 -7.63 12.34 19.84
N ASP A 218 -8.41 13.40 19.59
CA ASP A 218 -9.85 13.32 19.35
C ASP A 218 -10.17 12.44 18.14
N HIS A 219 -9.42 12.59 17.05
CA HIS A 219 -9.56 11.74 15.87
C HIS A 219 -9.25 10.27 16.17
N LEU A 220 -8.23 9.97 16.99
CA LEU A 220 -7.92 8.61 17.40
C LEU A 220 -9.00 8.03 18.31
N VAL A 221 -9.56 8.82 19.23
CA VAL A 221 -10.67 8.41 20.10
C VAL A 221 -11.91 8.11 19.28
N GLU A 222 -12.29 8.97 18.33
CA GLU A 222 -13.43 8.74 17.42
C GLU A 222 -13.29 7.43 16.61
N VAL A 223 -12.06 7.11 16.19
CA VAL A 223 -11.79 5.91 15.41
C VAL A 223 -11.75 4.65 16.29
N PHE A 224 -10.96 4.66 17.36
CA PHE A 224 -10.59 3.46 18.13
C PHE A 224 -11.29 3.28 19.48
N SER A 225 -11.91 4.33 20.03
CA SER A 225 -12.58 4.33 21.35
C SER A 225 -13.81 5.24 21.41
N PRO A 226 -14.89 4.94 20.66
CA PRO A 226 -16.13 5.69 20.75
C PRO A 226 -16.87 5.40 22.06
N PRO A 227 -17.73 6.33 22.52
CA PRO A 227 -18.50 6.18 23.76
C PRO A 227 -19.47 4.99 23.79
N GLU A 228 -19.88 4.46 22.62
CA GLU A 228 -20.74 3.26 22.51
C GLU A 228 -19.96 1.93 22.64
N ALA A 229 -18.63 1.95 22.70
CA ALA A 229 -17.84 0.72 22.83
C ALA A 229 -17.88 0.22 24.27
N ALA A 230 -18.63 -0.87 24.51
CA ALA A 230 -18.51 -1.62 25.75
C ALA A 230 -17.03 -2.06 25.93
N PRO A 231 -16.47 -1.97 27.15
CA PRO A 231 -15.23 -2.66 27.47
C PRO A 231 -15.34 -4.13 27.07
N LEU A 232 -14.21 -4.80 26.86
CA LEU A 232 -14.20 -6.27 26.85
C LEU A 232 -14.89 -6.73 28.14
N GLU A 233 -16.11 -7.26 28.03
CA GLU A 233 -16.75 -7.96 29.14
C GLU A 233 -15.81 -9.07 29.57
N ASP A 234 -15.80 -9.38 30.87
CA ASP A 234 -14.99 -10.45 31.46
C ASP A 234 -15.53 -11.80 30.96
N LEU A 235 -15.23 -12.10 29.69
CA LEU A 235 -15.38 -13.40 29.07
C LEU A 235 -14.19 -14.24 29.54
N SER A 236 -14.03 -14.37 30.85
CA SER A 236 -13.18 -15.40 31.43
C SER A 236 -13.62 -16.72 30.80
N PRO A 237 -12.70 -17.53 30.24
CA PRO A 237 -13.09 -18.81 29.67
C PRO A 237 -13.86 -19.58 30.74
N THR A 238 -15.11 -19.96 30.43
CA THR A 238 -15.95 -20.76 31.33
C THR A 238 -15.16 -21.98 31.75
N GLU A 239 -14.94 -22.15 33.04
CA GLU A 239 -14.40 -23.40 33.59
C GLU A 239 -15.40 -24.53 33.27
N GLY A 240 -15.00 -25.43 32.36
CA GLY A 240 -15.79 -26.59 31.94
C GLY A 240 -15.68 -26.75 30.42
N THR A 241 -14.87 -27.65 29.88
CA THR A 241 -14.64 -29.05 30.25
C THR A 241 -13.15 -29.36 30.33
N ALA A 242 -12.75 -30.14 31.34
CA ALA A 242 -11.44 -30.80 31.31
C ALA A 242 -11.36 -31.66 30.04
N LEU A 243 -10.52 -31.26 29.09
CA LEU A 243 -10.18 -32.06 27.92
C LEU A 243 -9.62 -33.39 28.41
N THR A 244 -10.29 -34.49 28.06
CA THR A 244 -9.69 -35.83 28.09
C THR A 244 -8.42 -35.80 27.25
N SER A 245 -7.34 -36.36 27.80
CA SER A 245 -5.94 -36.21 27.42
C SER A 245 -5.52 -36.70 26.02
N ASP A 246 -6.45 -37.00 25.11
CA ASP A 246 -6.14 -37.79 23.91
C ASP A 246 -6.15 -37.01 22.58
N ASP A 247 -6.49 -35.71 22.56
CA ASP A 247 -6.50 -34.87 21.33
C ASP A 247 -5.48 -33.71 21.36
N ALA A 248 -4.44 -33.81 22.19
CA ALA A 248 -3.38 -32.82 22.33
C ALA A 248 -2.42 -32.80 21.12
N THR A 249 -2.91 -32.43 19.94
CA THR A 249 -2.05 -31.82 18.90
C THR A 249 -1.74 -30.39 19.33
N CYS A 250 -0.85 -30.27 20.31
CA CYS A 250 -0.27 -28.99 20.73
C CYS A 250 0.40 -28.36 19.51
N VAL A 251 0.07 -27.10 19.22
CA VAL A 251 0.64 -26.37 18.09
C VAL A 251 2.07 -26.00 18.45
N ALA A 252 3.02 -26.86 18.11
CA ALA A 252 4.43 -26.63 18.39
C ALA A 252 4.95 -25.47 17.52
N ILE A 253 5.33 -24.35 18.16
CA ILE A 253 5.99 -23.23 17.48
C ILE A 253 7.47 -23.58 17.33
N GLY A 254 7.79 -24.42 16.35
CA GLY A 254 9.18 -24.79 16.08
C GLY A 254 9.97 -23.73 15.31
N ARG A 255 11.30 -23.86 15.34
CA ARG A 255 12.25 -23.03 14.55
C ARG A 255 11.88 -22.92 13.08
N VAL A 256 11.34 -23.98 12.47
CA VAL A 256 10.96 -24.00 11.06
C VAL A 256 9.86 -22.96 10.77
N SER A 257 8.84 -22.89 11.64
CA SER A 257 7.77 -21.90 11.55
C SER A 257 8.31 -20.48 11.71
N LEU A 258 9.24 -20.29 12.65
CA LEU A 258 9.91 -18.99 12.85
C LEU A 258 10.72 -18.55 11.62
N ILE A 259 11.52 -19.44 11.03
CA ILE A 259 12.31 -19.15 9.83
C ILE A 259 11.40 -18.76 8.67
N ARG A 260 10.30 -19.50 8.47
CA ARG A 260 9.32 -19.20 7.42
C ARG A 260 8.68 -17.83 7.64
N ALA A 261 8.26 -17.53 8.86
CA ALA A 261 7.68 -16.23 9.21
C ALA A 261 8.66 -15.07 8.97
N LEU A 262 9.92 -15.23 9.39
CA LEU A 262 10.97 -14.23 9.14
C LEU A 262 11.25 -14.04 7.65
N ALA A 263 11.25 -15.11 6.85
CA ALA A 263 11.44 -15.00 5.40
C ALA A 263 10.38 -14.11 4.73
N HIS A 264 9.13 -14.14 5.21
CA HIS A 264 8.04 -13.33 4.70
C HIS A 264 8.11 -11.83 5.05
N ILE A 265 8.79 -11.46 6.14
CA ILE A 265 8.93 -10.05 6.55
C ILE A 265 9.97 -9.34 5.69
N LYS A 266 9.65 -8.19 5.09
CA LYS A 266 10.63 -7.40 4.32
C LYS A 266 11.71 -6.80 5.25
N ASN A 267 12.99 -6.84 4.85
CA ASN A 267 14.10 -6.32 5.67
C ASN A 267 13.94 -4.84 6.06
N ASN A 268 13.40 -4.01 5.14
CA ASN A 268 13.21 -2.57 5.35
C ASN A 268 11.79 -2.21 5.82
N THR A 269 11.13 -3.11 6.56
CA THR A 269 9.81 -2.83 7.15
C THR A 269 9.90 -1.72 8.22
N ALA A 270 8.79 -1.01 8.45
CA ALA A 270 8.73 0.02 9.48
C ALA A 270 8.79 -0.63 10.86
N GLN A 271 9.64 -0.09 11.73
CA GLN A 271 9.80 -0.56 13.11
C GLN A 271 8.70 0.01 14.02
N GLY A 272 8.32 -0.77 15.03
CA GLY A 272 7.40 -0.37 16.09
C GLY A 272 8.08 0.57 17.09
N LEU A 273 7.48 0.70 18.29
CA LEU A 273 8.05 1.50 19.37
C LEU A 273 9.32 0.86 19.97
N ASP A 274 9.45 -0.47 19.84
CA ASP A 274 10.61 -1.29 20.22
C ASP A 274 11.89 -0.99 19.42
N LYS A 275 11.76 -0.41 18.22
CA LYS A 275 12.87 -0.06 17.32
C LYS A 275 13.74 -1.26 16.91
N ILE A 276 13.19 -2.48 16.96
CA ILE A 276 13.90 -3.69 16.55
C ILE A 276 13.75 -3.87 15.02
N PRO A 277 14.85 -3.82 14.25
CA PRO A 277 14.80 -4.00 12.80
C PRO A 277 14.63 -5.48 12.42
N ALA A 278 13.87 -5.74 11.35
CA ALA A 278 13.71 -7.09 10.80
C ALA A 278 15.03 -7.74 10.35
N SER A 279 16.03 -6.93 9.96
CA SER A 279 17.34 -7.44 9.57
C SER A 279 18.07 -8.15 10.71
N VAL A 280 17.95 -7.63 11.95
CA VAL A 280 18.58 -8.25 13.13
C VAL A 280 17.90 -9.57 13.44
N LEU A 281 16.57 -9.62 13.47
CA LEU A 281 15.81 -10.86 13.72
C LEU A 281 16.11 -11.95 12.69
N LYS A 282 16.32 -11.58 11.43
CA LYS A 282 16.70 -12.53 10.36
C LYS A 282 18.13 -13.03 10.48
N ALA A 283 19.03 -12.22 11.05
CA ALA A 283 20.43 -12.56 11.18
C ALA A 283 20.71 -13.43 12.40
N LEU A 284 19.78 -13.53 13.37
CA LEU A 284 19.89 -14.41 14.54
C LEU A 284 20.35 -15.83 14.17
N GLY A 285 21.23 -16.38 14.99
CA GLY A 285 21.77 -17.73 14.92
C GLY A 285 20.74 -18.80 15.29
N ARG A 286 21.18 -20.06 15.26
CA ARG A 286 20.31 -21.22 15.47
C ARG A 286 19.74 -21.25 16.90
N GLU A 287 20.60 -21.13 17.90
CA GLU A 287 20.21 -21.20 19.32
C GLU A 287 19.27 -20.07 19.71
N SER A 288 19.60 -18.84 19.31
CA SER A 288 18.76 -17.66 19.55
C SER A 288 17.36 -17.80 18.93
N ARG A 289 17.26 -18.44 17.75
CA ARG A 289 15.96 -18.73 17.12
C ARG A 289 15.18 -19.82 17.85
N ASP A 290 15.85 -20.85 18.37
CA ASP A 290 15.21 -21.90 19.16
C ASP A 290 14.64 -21.30 20.45
N GLN A 291 15.44 -20.52 21.19
CA GLN A 291 14.98 -19.83 22.40
C GLN A 291 13.81 -18.85 22.13
N LEU A 292 13.83 -18.12 21.01
CA LEU A 292 12.72 -17.24 20.64
C LEU A 292 11.44 -18.02 20.27
N ALA A 293 11.58 -19.22 19.70
CA ALA A 293 10.47 -20.12 19.43
C ALA A 293 9.85 -20.64 20.73
N ASP A 294 10.67 -21.05 21.71
CA ASP A 294 10.22 -21.48 23.03
C ASP A 294 9.46 -20.37 23.76
N ILE A 295 9.96 -19.12 23.70
CA ILE A 295 9.27 -17.94 24.22
C ILE A 295 7.90 -17.75 23.55
N PHE A 296 7.81 -17.93 22.23
CA PHE A 296 6.52 -17.84 21.52
C PHE A 296 5.54 -18.94 21.94
N GLU A 297 6.03 -20.14 22.21
CA GLU A 297 5.22 -21.26 22.70
C GLU A 297 4.71 -20.99 24.14
N ASN A 298 5.56 -20.45 25.01
CA ASN A 298 5.15 -20.01 26.36
C ASN A 298 4.09 -18.90 26.33
N ILE A 299 4.21 -17.96 25.39
CA ILE A 299 3.19 -16.91 25.20
C ILE A 299 1.87 -17.52 24.69
N LEU A 300 1.94 -18.47 23.76
CA LEU A 300 0.77 -19.18 23.22
C LEU A 300 0.04 -19.97 24.31
N SER A 301 0.76 -20.77 25.11
CA SER A 301 0.19 -21.59 26.19
C SER A 301 -0.36 -20.77 27.35
N GLY A 302 0.00 -19.49 27.45
CA GLY A 302 -0.39 -18.62 28.55
C GLY A 302 0.53 -18.69 29.76
N ALA A 303 1.58 -19.53 29.72
CA ALA A 303 2.63 -19.56 30.72
C ALA A 303 3.37 -18.21 30.83
N GLU A 304 3.48 -17.49 29.71
CA GLU A 304 3.99 -16.12 29.66
C GLU A 304 2.90 -15.12 29.20
N GLY A 305 2.87 -13.95 29.84
CA GLY A 305 1.95 -12.86 29.48
C GLY A 305 2.30 -12.19 28.15
N ILE A 306 1.37 -11.43 27.58
CA ILE A 306 1.64 -10.66 26.36
C ILE A 306 2.65 -9.54 26.66
N PRO A 307 3.77 -9.46 25.93
CA PRO A 307 4.77 -8.41 26.16
C PRO A 307 4.21 -6.99 26.02
N GLN A 308 4.61 -6.10 26.91
CA GLN A 308 4.22 -4.67 26.86
C GLN A 308 4.59 -4.01 25.52
N ASP A 309 5.72 -4.38 24.92
CA ASP A 309 6.16 -3.90 23.60
C ASP A 309 5.16 -4.20 22.47
N TRP A 310 4.28 -5.18 22.65
CA TRP A 310 3.28 -5.59 21.66
C TRP A 310 1.97 -4.82 21.79
N ARG A 311 1.71 -4.22 22.95
CA ARG A 311 0.50 -3.43 23.25
C ARG A 311 0.59 -2.01 22.70
N GLY A 312 1.80 -1.43 22.68
CA GLY A 312 2.06 -0.09 22.16
C GLY A 312 2.22 -0.04 20.63
N GLY A 313 1.39 0.77 19.97
CA GLY A 313 1.40 0.98 18.52
C GLY A 313 1.78 2.39 18.12
N ARG A 314 2.63 2.54 17.09
CA ARG A 314 2.91 3.84 16.48
C ARG A 314 1.92 4.14 15.36
N GLY A 315 1.00 5.08 15.60
CA GLY A 315 0.04 5.55 14.62
C GLY A 315 0.68 6.41 13.54
N VAL A 316 0.41 6.08 12.28
CA VAL A 316 0.87 6.79 11.09
C VAL A 316 -0.35 7.12 10.23
N LEU A 317 -0.56 8.41 9.97
CA LEU A 317 -1.68 8.87 9.15
C LEU A 317 -1.32 8.85 7.66
N ILE A 318 -2.08 8.09 6.86
CA ILE A 318 -1.95 8.06 5.39
C ILE A 318 -3.13 8.77 4.74
N PRO A 319 -2.90 9.78 3.87
CA PRO A 319 -4.00 10.47 3.19
C PRO A 319 -4.71 9.56 2.19
N LYS A 320 -6.04 9.61 2.18
CA LYS A 320 -6.90 9.00 1.17
C LYS A 320 -6.63 9.65 -0.19
N LYS A 321 -6.60 8.84 -1.24
CA LYS A 321 -6.26 9.29 -2.58
C LYS A 321 -7.36 10.17 -3.16
N GLY A 322 -7.01 11.35 -3.65
CA GLY A 322 -7.94 12.27 -4.31
C GLY A 322 -8.75 13.15 -3.35
N CYS A 323 -8.55 12.99 -2.05
CA CYS A 323 -9.17 13.84 -1.03
C CYS A 323 -8.26 15.01 -0.64
N ASP A 324 -8.86 16.06 -0.10
CA ASP A 324 -8.13 17.19 0.46
C ASP A 324 -7.31 16.75 1.68
N ARG A 325 -6.02 17.11 1.69
CA ARG A 325 -5.04 16.74 2.72
C ARG A 325 -5.10 17.65 3.94
N HIS A 326 -5.93 18.68 3.91
CA HIS A 326 -6.08 19.60 5.03
C HIS A 326 -6.99 19.06 6.15
N TYR A 327 -7.85 18.07 5.87
CA TYR A 327 -8.82 17.51 6.83
C TYR A 327 -8.41 16.13 7.36
N LEU A 328 -8.49 15.92 8.69
CA LEU A 328 -8.09 14.67 9.35
C LEU A 328 -8.96 13.46 8.97
N ARG A 329 -10.27 13.63 8.77
CA ARG A 329 -11.17 12.54 8.28
C ARG A 329 -10.74 11.90 6.95
N HIS A 330 -9.93 12.62 6.17
CA HIS A 330 -9.38 12.11 4.92
C HIS A 330 -8.09 11.32 5.11
N TYR A 331 -7.62 11.11 6.33
CA TYR A 331 -6.50 10.23 6.64
C TYR A 331 -7.00 8.87 7.11
N ARG A 332 -6.15 7.85 6.93
CA ARG A 332 -6.31 6.52 7.49
C ARG A 332 -5.24 6.33 8.56
N PRO A 333 -5.61 6.06 9.83
CA PRO A 333 -4.64 5.70 10.84
C PRO A 333 -4.12 4.28 10.59
N LEU A 334 -2.80 4.14 10.48
CA LEU A 334 -2.11 2.85 10.45
C LEU A 334 -1.30 2.65 11.71
N THR A 335 -1.52 1.55 12.41
CA THR A 335 -0.76 1.21 13.61
C THR A 335 0.45 0.35 13.24
N VAL A 336 1.64 0.92 13.34
CA VAL A 336 2.89 0.18 13.16
C VAL A 336 3.25 -0.53 14.47
N THR A 337 3.11 -1.85 14.46
CA THR A 337 3.43 -2.75 15.58
C THR A 337 4.88 -3.23 15.56
N SER A 338 5.33 -3.82 16.68
CA SER A 338 6.64 -4.47 16.82
C SER A 338 6.91 -5.46 15.68
N THR A 339 8.16 -5.53 15.25
CA THR A 339 8.57 -6.53 14.24
C THR A 339 8.46 -7.94 14.80
N VAL A 340 8.77 -8.14 16.08
CA VAL A 340 8.69 -9.44 16.74
C VAL A 340 7.24 -9.90 16.85
N TYR A 341 6.33 -9.01 17.26
CA TYR A 341 4.88 -9.27 17.25
C TYR A 341 4.40 -9.70 15.87
N ARG A 342 4.83 -9.03 14.79
CA ARG A 342 4.43 -9.41 13.43
C ARG A 342 4.94 -10.79 13.03
N THR A 343 6.11 -11.20 13.51
CA THR A 343 6.62 -12.57 13.31
C THR A 343 5.72 -13.58 14.00
N PHE A 344 5.42 -13.38 15.29
CA PHE A 344 4.51 -14.23 16.05
C PHE A 344 3.11 -14.31 15.42
N ALA A 345 2.52 -13.15 15.09
CA ALA A 345 1.21 -13.07 14.45
C ALA A 345 1.17 -13.76 13.07
N TYR A 346 2.29 -13.79 12.34
CA TYR A 346 2.36 -14.53 11.08
C TYR A 346 2.36 -16.05 11.29
N ILE A 347 3.07 -16.55 12.31
CA ILE A 347 3.06 -17.98 12.67
C ILE A 347 1.64 -18.40 13.04
N MET A 348 0.98 -17.66 13.94
CA MET A 348 -0.40 -17.94 14.33
C MET A 348 -1.37 -17.89 13.14
N LYS A 349 -1.17 -16.93 12.24
CA LYS A 349 -1.95 -16.86 10.99
C LYS A 349 -1.82 -18.13 10.16
N GLU A 350 -0.63 -18.70 9.99
CA GLU A 350 -0.47 -19.95 9.23
C GLU A 350 -1.27 -21.10 9.86
N HIS A 351 -1.16 -21.31 11.17
CA HIS A 351 -1.89 -22.36 11.88
C HIS A 351 -3.40 -22.15 11.83
N MET A 352 -3.89 -20.94 12.14
CA MET A 352 -5.31 -20.62 12.12
C MET A 352 -5.90 -20.65 10.70
N THR A 353 -5.11 -20.32 9.67
CA THR A 353 -5.59 -20.43 8.27
C THR A 353 -5.76 -21.90 7.88
N ALA A 354 -4.82 -22.77 8.26
CA ALA A 354 -4.91 -24.20 7.98
C ALA A 354 -6.18 -24.80 8.61
N TRP A 355 -6.42 -24.52 9.90
CA TRP A 355 -7.64 -24.91 10.60
C TRP A 355 -8.91 -24.35 9.94
N ALA A 356 -8.94 -23.06 9.60
CA ALA A 356 -10.13 -22.44 9.00
C ALA A 356 -10.48 -23.00 7.61
N GLU A 357 -9.49 -23.44 6.83
CA GLU A 357 -9.70 -24.12 5.55
C GLU A 357 -10.14 -25.59 5.74
N GLU A 358 -9.56 -26.29 6.71
CA GLU A 358 -9.91 -27.68 7.07
C GLU A 358 -11.36 -27.81 7.58
N GLU A 359 -11.78 -26.89 8.45
CA GLU A 359 -13.15 -26.80 8.99
C GLU A 359 -14.16 -26.18 8.00
N GLY A 360 -13.73 -25.81 6.78
CA GLY A 360 -14.62 -25.19 5.79
C GLY A 360 -15.28 -23.89 6.28
N LEU A 361 -14.58 -23.11 7.11
CA LEU A 361 -15.08 -21.84 7.63
C LEU A 361 -15.03 -20.75 6.57
N LEU A 362 -13.98 -20.73 5.74
CA LEU A 362 -13.81 -19.73 4.70
C LEU A 362 -14.68 -20.03 3.49
N THR A 363 -15.78 -19.27 3.35
CA THR A 363 -16.75 -19.49 2.27
C THR A 363 -16.17 -19.18 0.89
N GLU A 364 -16.81 -19.71 -0.16
CA GLU A 364 -16.46 -19.42 -1.55
C GLU A 364 -16.84 -18.01 -2.01
N LEU A 365 -17.60 -17.26 -1.19
CA LEU A 365 -17.91 -15.87 -1.49
C LEU A 365 -16.68 -14.98 -1.24
N GLN A 366 -15.82 -15.35 -0.29
CA GLN A 366 -14.65 -14.57 0.13
C GLN A 366 -13.41 -14.84 -0.73
N GLY A 367 -13.04 -13.84 -1.53
CA GLY A 367 -11.81 -13.85 -2.33
C GLY A 367 -10.69 -12.98 -1.77
N GLY A 368 -10.99 -12.09 -0.83
CA GLY A 368 -10.02 -11.17 -0.24
C GLY A 368 -9.05 -11.90 0.69
N PHE A 369 -7.75 -11.62 0.57
CA PHE A 369 -6.69 -12.14 1.45
C PHE A 369 -6.55 -13.68 1.57
N ARG A 370 -7.31 -14.46 0.79
CA ARG A 370 -7.28 -15.93 0.77
C ARG A 370 -6.28 -16.46 -0.25
N ARG A 371 -5.57 -17.55 0.09
CA ARG A 371 -4.60 -18.17 -0.83
C ARG A 371 -5.33 -18.81 -2.01
N GLY A 372 -4.74 -18.74 -3.20
CA GLY A 372 -5.34 -19.32 -4.41
C GLY A 372 -6.48 -18.51 -5.03
N ARG A 373 -7.02 -17.50 -4.33
CA ARG A 373 -8.02 -16.55 -4.82
C ARG A 373 -7.36 -15.28 -5.33
N ARG A 374 -7.87 -14.77 -6.45
CA ARG A 374 -7.40 -13.52 -7.08
C ARG A 374 -8.57 -12.58 -7.26
N LEU A 375 -8.29 -11.28 -7.23
CA LEU A 375 -9.23 -10.23 -7.62
C LEU A 375 -9.83 -10.48 -9.03
N GLU A 376 -9.04 -11.06 -9.93
CA GLU A 376 -9.46 -11.46 -11.27
C GLU A 376 -10.61 -12.49 -11.25
N ASP A 377 -10.69 -13.36 -10.24
CA ASP A 377 -11.76 -14.38 -10.14
C ASP A 377 -13.12 -13.73 -9.92
N HIS A 378 -13.17 -12.70 -9.07
CA HIS A 378 -14.41 -12.00 -8.76
C HIS A 378 -14.83 -11.10 -9.92
N LEU A 379 -13.87 -10.41 -10.56
CA LEU A 379 -14.14 -9.66 -11.78
C LEU A 379 -14.63 -10.58 -12.91
N TYR A 380 -14.02 -11.76 -13.07
CA TYR A 380 -14.45 -12.73 -14.07
C TYR A 380 -15.87 -13.21 -13.79
N THR A 381 -16.13 -13.63 -12.55
CA THR A 381 -17.44 -14.10 -12.10
C THR A 381 -18.52 -13.05 -12.40
N LEU A 382 -18.35 -11.83 -11.91
CA LEU A 382 -19.35 -10.77 -12.09
C LEU A 382 -19.55 -10.39 -13.57
N THR A 383 -18.47 -10.26 -14.35
CA THR A 383 -18.57 -9.94 -15.79
C THR A 383 -19.22 -11.06 -16.60
N GLN A 384 -18.98 -12.34 -16.24
CA GLN A 384 -19.69 -13.45 -16.88
C GLN A 384 -21.16 -13.48 -16.49
N CYS A 385 -21.54 -13.20 -15.23
CA CYS A 385 -22.94 -13.06 -14.82
C CYS A 385 -23.67 -11.99 -15.65
N ILE A 386 -23.05 -10.81 -15.83
CA ILE A 386 -23.60 -9.73 -16.68
C ILE A 386 -23.83 -10.21 -18.11
N GLU A 387 -22.85 -10.91 -18.70
CA GLU A 387 -22.98 -11.40 -20.07
C GLU A 387 -23.98 -12.54 -20.23
N VAL A 388 -24.07 -13.45 -19.27
CA VAL A 388 -25.07 -14.52 -19.22
C VAL A 388 -26.46 -13.92 -19.14
N ALA A 389 -26.71 -13.03 -18.16
CA ALA A 389 -27.99 -12.38 -17.97
C ALA A 389 -28.48 -11.65 -19.23
N ARG A 390 -27.59 -10.88 -19.88
CA ARG A 390 -27.93 -10.15 -21.11
C ARG A 390 -28.25 -11.05 -22.30
N ARG A 391 -27.57 -12.19 -22.43
CA ARG A 391 -27.77 -13.13 -23.54
C ARG A 391 -29.02 -13.97 -23.37
N GLU A 392 -29.28 -14.40 -22.15
CA GLU A 392 -30.47 -15.15 -21.78
C GLU A 392 -31.70 -14.25 -21.58
N LYS A 393 -31.53 -12.92 -21.69
CA LYS A 393 -32.57 -11.90 -21.46
C LYS A 393 -33.19 -12.02 -20.05
N ARG A 394 -32.34 -12.32 -19.07
CA ARG A 394 -32.72 -12.43 -17.66
C ARG A 394 -32.39 -11.15 -16.93
N ASN A 395 -33.13 -10.89 -15.86
CA ASN A 395 -32.86 -9.78 -14.97
C ASN A 395 -31.60 -10.06 -14.15
N LEU A 396 -30.77 -9.03 -13.96
CA LEU A 396 -29.63 -9.05 -13.05
C LEU A 396 -29.51 -7.69 -12.38
N ILE A 397 -29.78 -7.70 -11.08
CA ILE A 397 -29.58 -6.58 -10.18
C ILE A 397 -28.35 -6.89 -9.34
N CYS A 398 -27.41 -5.94 -9.28
CA CYS A 398 -26.26 -6.02 -8.39
C CYS A 398 -26.29 -4.88 -7.38
N CYS A 399 -26.23 -5.18 -6.09
CA CYS A 399 -26.06 -4.17 -5.05
C CYS A 399 -24.63 -4.21 -4.51
N PHE A 400 -23.88 -3.14 -4.71
CA PHE A 400 -22.55 -2.96 -4.17
C PHE A 400 -22.67 -2.29 -2.80
N LEU A 401 -22.19 -2.96 -1.75
CA LEU A 401 -22.31 -2.49 -0.37
C LEU A 401 -20.96 -2.00 0.14
N ASP A 402 -20.98 -0.89 0.88
CA ASP A 402 -19.81 -0.31 1.56
C ASP A 402 -19.97 -0.50 3.08
N ILE A 403 -19.10 -1.31 3.70
CA ILE A 403 -19.07 -1.45 5.16
C ILE A 403 -18.35 -0.25 5.76
N ALA A 404 -19.03 0.51 6.61
CA ALA A 404 -18.50 1.74 7.20
C ALA A 404 -17.31 1.43 8.13
N LYS A 405 -16.12 1.91 7.73
CA LYS A 405 -14.87 1.76 8.48
C LYS A 405 -14.60 0.29 8.89
N ALA A 406 -14.90 -0.69 8.02
CA ALA A 406 -14.94 -2.13 8.31
C ALA A 406 -13.91 -2.64 9.33
N TYR A 407 -12.61 -2.46 9.06
CA TYR A 407 -11.53 -2.91 9.96
C TYR A 407 -11.51 -2.16 11.30
N ASP A 408 -11.81 -0.87 11.31
CA ASP A 408 -11.75 -0.03 12.51
C ASP A 408 -13.01 -0.19 13.38
N SER A 409 -14.08 -0.75 12.83
CA SER A 409 -15.39 -0.89 13.49
C SER A 409 -15.56 -2.19 14.27
N VAL A 410 -14.72 -3.23 14.07
CA VAL A 410 -14.88 -4.55 14.70
C VAL A 410 -14.75 -4.46 16.23
N PRO A 411 -15.82 -4.72 17.01
CA PRO A 411 -15.73 -4.75 18.46
C PRO A 411 -14.95 -5.98 18.94
N HIS A 412 -13.99 -5.82 19.86
CA HIS A 412 -13.15 -6.93 20.30
C HIS A 412 -13.93 -8.02 21.04
N ALA A 413 -14.91 -7.64 21.88
CA ALA A 413 -15.76 -8.59 22.59
C ALA A 413 -16.58 -9.47 21.63
N ARG A 414 -17.19 -8.85 20.59
CA ARG A 414 -17.93 -9.58 19.56
C ARG A 414 -17.01 -10.45 18.70
N LEU A 415 -15.79 -10.00 18.41
CA LEU A 415 -14.80 -10.82 17.70
C LEU A 415 -14.49 -12.10 18.47
N VAL A 416 -14.21 -12.01 19.77
CA VAL A 416 -13.89 -13.18 20.61
C VAL A 416 -15.07 -14.15 20.67
N ARG A 417 -16.28 -13.63 20.91
CA ARG A 417 -17.51 -14.44 20.91
C ARG A 417 -17.75 -15.15 19.57
N GLN A 418 -17.62 -14.42 18.46
CA GLN A 418 -17.77 -14.97 17.12
C GLN A 418 -16.75 -16.09 16.82
N LEU A 419 -15.52 -16.00 17.36
CA LEU A 419 -14.53 -17.07 17.22
C LEU A 419 -14.88 -18.30 18.07
N GLN A 420 -15.46 -18.10 19.26
CA GLN A 420 -15.98 -19.20 20.09
C GLN A 420 -17.15 -19.90 19.40
N ASP A 421 -18.08 -19.14 18.81
CA ASP A 421 -19.23 -19.67 18.06
C ASP A 421 -18.80 -20.47 16.80
N LEU A 422 -17.60 -20.20 16.28
CA LEU A 422 -16.96 -20.97 15.21
C LEU A 422 -16.16 -22.18 15.71
N ASN A 423 -16.29 -22.54 16.99
CA ASN A 423 -15.55 -23.62 17.65
C ASN A 423 -14.02 -23.47 17.56
N MET A 424 -13.51 -22.24 17.60
CA MET A 424 -12.07 -22.02 17.70
C MET A 424 -11.53 -22.54 19.03
N ARG A 425 -10.38 -23.21 18.98
CA ARG A 425 -9.67 -23.74 20.16
C ARG A 425 -9.58 -22.69 21.29
N PRO A 426 -9.92 -23.03 22.55
CA PRO A 426 -9.92 -22.08 23.66
C PRO A 426 -8.59 -21.34 23.85
N GLU A 427 -7.45 -22.00 23.62
CA GLU A 427 -6.11 -21.42 23.74
C GLU A 427 -5.89 -20.29 22.74
N TRP A 428 -6.38 -20.47 21.51
CA TRP A 428 -6.28 -19.48 20.43
C TRP A 428 -7.20 -18.28 20.69
N THR A 429 -8.42 -18.56 21.14
CA THR A 429 -9.39 -17.53 21.51
C THR A 429 -8.86 -16.69 22.68
N ALA A 430 -8.32 -17.33 23.73
CA ALA A 430 -7.71 -16.67 24.86
C ALA A 430 -6.46 -15.85 24.45
N LEU A 431 -5.64 -16.37 23.54
CA LEU A 431 -4.52 -15.62 22.96
C LEU A 431 -5.02 -14.36 22.24
N ILE A 432 -6.04 -14.47 21.39
CA ILE A 432 -6.59 -13.33 20.64
C ILE A 432 -7.14 -12.28 21.61
N TYR A 433 -7.89 -12.69 22.65
CA TYR A 433 -8.33 -11.80 23.72
C TYR A 433 -7.16 -11.04 24.35
N ARG A 434 -6.12 -11.76 24.82
CA ARG A 434 -4.93 -11.16 25.43
C ARG A 434 -4.15 -10.24 24.49
N LEU A 435 -4.15 -10.51 23.18
CA LEU A 435 -3.49 -9.68 22.16
C LEU A 435 -4.24 -8.37 21.88
N TYR A 436 -5.56 -8.36 22.04
CA TYR A 436 -6.39 -7.18 21.81
C TYR A 436 -6.59 -6.34 23.07
N ASP A 437 -6.46 -6.95 24.25
CA ASP A 437 -6.54 -6.28 25.54
C ASP A 437 -5.41 -5.26 25.80
N GLY A 438 -5.78 -4.11 26.38
CA GLY A 438 -4.84 -3.08 26.85
C GLY A 438 -4.00 -2.41 25.76
N ASN A 439 -4.45 -2.41 24.51
CA ASN A 439 -3.70 -1.84 23.39
C ASN A 439 -3.76 -0.32 23.35
N THR A 440 -2.63 0.32 23.07
CA THR A 440 -2.55 1.79 22.97
C THR A 440 -1.95 2.24 21.65
N VAL A 441 -2.42 3.37 21.14
CA VAL A 441 -1.89 4.00 19.92
C VAL A 441 -1.51 5.45 20.21
N ARG A 442 -0.31 5.83 19.77
CA ARG A 442 0.15 7.22 19.74
C ARG A 442 0.54 7.63 18.32
N THR A 443 0.05 8.78 17.87
CA THR A 443 0.33 9.33 16.54
C THR A 443 1.15 10.62 16.62
N GLN A 444 2.04 10.84 15.65
CA GLN A 444 2.77 12.10 15.50
C GLN A 444 2.61 12.63 14.08
N LEU A 445 2.22 13.89 13.94
CA LEU A 445 2.11 14.57 12.66
C LEU A 445 2.66 16.00 12.76
N GLY A 446 3.68 16.32 11.95
CA GLY A 446 4.33 17.62 11.99
C GLY A 446 4.96 17.90 13.37
N GLU A 447 4.51 18.97 14.03
CA GLU A 447 4.91 19.32 15.40
C GLU A 447 3.94 18.79 16.47
N GLY A 448 2.78 18.25 16.07
CA GLY A 448 1.76 17.71 16.98
C GLY A 448 2.01 16.24 17.31
N THR A 449 1.90 15.89 18.59
CA THR A 449 1.92 14.51 19.09
C THR A 449 0.62 14.29 19.86
N SER A 450 -0.07 13.18 19.59
CA SER A 450 -1.27 12.80 20.35
C SER A 450 -0.90 12.26 21.73
N GLU A 451 -1.89 12.23 22.61
CA GLU A 451 -1.82 11.41 23.82
C GLU A 451 -1.89 9.92 23.45
N GLU A 452 -1.60 9.05 24.42
CA GLU A 452 -1.81 7.61 24.25
C GLU A 452 -3.29 7.31 24.37
N VAL A 453 -3.87 6.76 23.30
CA VAL A 453 -5.29 6.42 23.24
C VAL A 453 -5.42 4.90 23.33
N LEU A 454 -6.25 4.42 24.26
CA LEU A 454 -6.64 3.02 24.35
C LEU A 454 -7.42 2.63 23.09
N VAL A 455 -7.21 1.41 22.61
CA VAL A 455 -7.92 0.85 21.46
C VAL A 455 -8.92 -0.18 21.97
N THR A 456 -10.20 0.17 21.99
CA THR A 456 -11.29 -0.73 22.45
C THR A 456 -12.02 -1.40 21.28
N ARG A 457 -11.84 -0.91 20.05
CA ARG A 457 -12.35 -1.54 18.83
C ARG A 457 -11.37 -1.46 17.68
N GLY A 458 -11.60 -2.31 16.70
CA GLY A 458 -10.90 -2.35 15.42
C GLY A 458 -9.73 -3.34 15.40
N LEU A 459 -9.53 -3.94 14.23
CA LEU A 459 -8.42 -4.84 13.97
C LEU A 459 -7.15 -4.05 13.66
N ARG A 460 -6.00 -4.54 14.12
CA ARG A 460 -4.71 -3.85 13.93
C ARG A 460 -4.36 -3.77 12.44
N GLN A 461 -4.48 -2.61 11.81
CA GLN A 461 -4.13 -2.44 10.39
C GLN A 461 -2.63 -2.65 10.17
N GLY A 462 -2.27 -3.59 9.30
CA GLY A 462 -0.88 -3.97 9.03
C GLY A 462 -0.34 -5.13 9.87
N CYS A 463 -1.13 -5.68 10.78
CA CYS A 463 -0.85 -6.98 11.40
C CYS A 463 -1.15 -8.12 10.41
N PRO A 464 -0.27 -9.14 10.28
CA PRO A 464 -0.50 -10.27 9.38
C PRO A 464 -1.74 -11.12 9.70
N LEU A 465 -2.16 -11.16 10.97
CA LEU A 465 -3.28 -11.96 11.45
C LEU A 465 -4.64 -11.29 11.22
N SER A 466 -4.70 -9.95 11.27
CA SER A 466 -5.95 -9.18 11.16
C SER A 466 -6.83 -9.54 9.94
N PRO A 467 -6.30 -9.75 8.73
CA PRO A 467 -7.14 -10.13 7.60
C PRO A 467 -7.85 -11.48 7.78
N LEU A 468 -7.21 -12.46 8.42
CA LEU A 468 -7.84 -13.75 8.72
C LEU A 468 -8.95 -13.59 9.75
N LEU A 469 -8.69 -12.84 10.82
CA LEU A 469 -9.69 -12.55 11.85
C LEU A 469 -10.91 -11.85 11.25
N TYR A 470 -10.70 -10.91 10.33
CA TYR A 470 -11.80 -10.26 9.62
C TYR A 470 -12.62 -11.25 8.78
N MET A 471 -11.97 -12.15 8.03
CA MET A 471 -12.68 -13.17 7.24
C MET A 471 -13.51 -14.11 8.12
N LEU A 472 -12.94 -14.58 9.23
CA LEU A 472 -13.67 -15.40 10.21
C LEU A 472 -14.83 -14.62 10.83
N TYR A 473 -14.64 -13.33 11.09
CA TYR A 473 -15.65 -12.46 11.67
C TYR A 473 -16.89 -12.31 10.78
N VAL A 474 -16.70 -12.12 9.47
CA VAL A 474 -17.81 -11.93 8.52
C VAL A 474 -18.34 -13.25 7.94
N THR A 475 -17.76 -14.40 8.33
CA THR A 475 -18.14 -15.72 7.80
C THR A 475 -19.60 -16.06 8.07
N THR A 476 -20.18 -15.67 9.23
CA THR A 476 -21.60 -15.95 9.50
C THR A 476 -22.51 -15.26 8.49
N LEU A 477 -22.25 -13.98 8.18
CA LEU A 477 -22.98 -13.24 7.15
C LEU A 477 -22.91 -13.96 5.79
N GLU A 478 -21.71 -14.40 5.39
CA GLU A 478 -21.53 -15.12 4.13
C GLU A 478 -22.28 -16.46 4.11
N ARG A 479 -22.29 -17.20 5.23
CA ARG A 479 -23.02 -18.46 5.37
C ARG A 479 -24.53 -18.25 5.29
N GLN A 480 -25.07 -17.19 5.88
CA GLN A 480 -26.50 -16.90 5.80
C GLN A 480 -26.93 -16.51 4.39
N LEU A 481 -26.12 -15.73 3.68
CA LEU A 481 -26.35 -15.44 2.26
C LEU A 481 -26.39 -16.73 1.42
N ILE A 482 -25.45 -17.66 1.63
CA ILE A 482 -25.46 -18.96 0.95
C ILE A 482 -26.70 -19.79 1.32
N ARG A 483 -27.02 -19.88 2.62
CA ARG A 483 -28.15 -20.68 3.14
C ARG A 483 -29.52 -20.19 2.68
N SER A 484 -29.64 -18.89 2.42
CA SER A 484 -30.89 -18.30 1.89
C SER A 484 -31.35 -18.94 0.58
N GLY A 485 -30.42 -19.48 -0.21
CA GLY A 485 -30.71 -20.00 -1.55
C GLY A 485 -31.15 -18.92 -2.54
N LEU A 486 -30.98 -17.64 -2.20
CA LEU A 486 -31.36 -16.49 -3.02
C LEU A 486 -30.18 -15.99 -3.84
N GLY A 487 -30.45 -15.52 -5.05
CA GLY A 487 -29.47 -14.82 -5.86
C GLY A 487 -29.53 -15.14 -7.35
N PHE A 488 -28.45 -14.86 -8.08
CA PHE A 488 -28.40 -15.12 -9.52
C PHE A 488 -28.22 -16.62 -9.81
N SER A 489 -29.28 -17.24 -10.30
CA SER A 489 -29.33 -18.66 -10.63
C SER A 489 -28.64 -19.00 -11.96
N LEU A 490 -27.91 -20.10 -12.01
CA LEU A 490 -27.25 -20.66 -13.19
C LEU A 490 -27.73 -22.10 -13.38
N THR A 491 -28.93 -22.23 -13.94
CA THR A 491 -29.57 -23.52 -14.21
C THR A 491 -29.04 -24.12 -15.52
N HIS A 492 -28.53 -25.33 -15.48
CA HIS A 492 -28.02 -26.05 -16.65
C HIS A 492 -28.25 -27.56 -16.54
N LEU A 493 -28.06 -28.25 -17.66
CA LEU A 493 -28.12 -29.72 -17.70
C LEU A 493 -26.71 -30.29 -17.54
N GLU A 494 -26.56 -31.21 -16.59
CA GLU A 494 -25.32 -31.94 -16.32
C GLU A 494 -25.65 -33.43 -16.17
N HIS A 495 -25.06 -34.29 -17.00
CA HIS A 495 -25.33 -35.74 -17.06
C HIS A 495 -26.83 -36.13 -17.19
N GLY A 496 -27.65 -35.27 -17.79
CA GLY A 496 -29.10 -35.49 -17.95
C GLY A 496 -29.95 -35.00 -16.78
N GLU A 497 -29.33 -34.48 -15.71
CA GLU A 497 -30.01 -33.89 -14.56
C GLU A 497 -29.97 -32.35 -14.62
N THR A 498 -31.02 -31.71 -14.08
CA THR A 498 -31.07 -30.24 -13.98
C THR A 498 -30.37 -29.79 -12.70
N VAL A 499 -29.23 -29.11 -12.85
CA VAL A 499 -28.43 -28.56 -11.75
C VAL A 499 -28.60 -27.05 -11.72
N ASN A 500 -28.84 -26.49 -10.53
CA ASN A 500 -28.95 -25.05 -10.32
C ASN A 500 -27.90 -24.55 -9.34
N TRP A 501 -27.00 -23.67 -9.80
CA TRP A 501 -26.09 -22.94 -8.92
C TRP A 501 -26.62 -21.54 -8.65
N VAL A 502 -26.80 -21.16 -7.39
CA VAL A 502 -27.28 -19.83 -7.01
C VAL A 502 -26.14 -19.00 -6.42
N LEU A 503 -25.83 -17.87 -7.06
CA LEU A 503 -24.83 -16.91 -6.59
C LEU A 503 -25.54 -15.79 -5.80
N PRO A 504 -25.44 -15.74 -4.46
CA PRO A 504 -26.01 -14.65 -3.67
C PRO A 504 -25.19 -13.36 -3.79
N GLY A 505 -23.87 -13.49 -3.97
CA GLY A 505 -22.96 -12.36 -4.02
C GLY A 505 -21.49 -12.77 -3.98
N LEU A 506 -20.60 -11.79 -3.87
CA LEU A 506 -19.15 -11.96 -3.74
C LEU A 506 -18.63 -10.97 -2.70
N THR A 507 -17.66 -11.39 -1.89
CA THR A 507 -17.01 -10.56 -0.86
C THR A 507 -15.49 -10.52 -1.11
N TYR A 508 -14.91 -9.32 -1.11
CA TYR A 508 -13.47 -9.15 -1.22
C TYR A 508 -13.01 -8.23 -0.09
N ALA A 509 -12.76 -8.83 1.06
CA ALA A 509 -12.63 -8.13 2.33
C ALA A 509 -13.90 -7.30 2.63
N ASP A 510 -13.80 -5.97 2.62
CA ASP A 510 -14.88 -5.03 2.90
C ASP A 510 -15.76 -4.72 1.68
N ASP A 511 -15.28 -4.99 0.46
CA ASP A 511 -16.08 -4.82 -0.76
C ASP A 511 -17.07 -6.00 -0.91
N VAL A 512 -18.37 -5.73 -0.80
CA VAL A 512 -19.44 -6.73 -0.97
C VAL A 512 -20.26 -6.39 -2.22
N VAL A 513 -20.56 -7.38 -3.05
CA VAL A 513 -21.56 -7.26 -4.13
C VAL A 513 -22.58 -8.38 -4.00
N LEU A 514 -23.86 -8.03 -3.91
CA LEU A 514 -24.97 -8.96 -3.95
C LEU A 514 -25.49 -9.07 -5.37
N THR A 515 -26.04 -10.23 -5.74
CA THR A 515 -26.60 -10.48 -7.07
C THR A 515 -27.95 -11.16 -6.96
N ALA A 516 -28.96 -10.62 -7.62
CA ALA A 516 -30.33 -11.17 -7.60
C ALA A 516 -31.02 -11.00 -8.96
N ALA A 517 -32.07 -11.79 -9.20
CA ALA A 517 -32.88 -11.71 -10.41
C ALA A 517 -34.13 -10.81 -10.25
N SER A 518 -34.57 -10.56 -9.02
CA SER A 518 -35.72 -9.68 -8.73
C SER A 518 -35.43 -8.67 -7.62
N VAL A 519 -36.21 -7.60 -7.55
CA VAL A 519 -36.12 -6.61 -6.47
C VAL A 519 -36.46 -7.23 -5.11
N ALA A 520 -37.42 -8.15 -5.07
CA ALA A 520 -37.83 -8.84 -3.84
C ALA A 520 -36.70 -9.70 -3.26
N GLU A 521 -36.05 -10.52 -4.10
CA GLU A 521 -34.87 -11.30 -3.69
C GLU A 521 -33.73 -10.39 -3.24
N MET A 522 -33.49 -9.28 -3.96
CA MET A 522 -32.46 -8.33 -3.59
C MET A 522 -32.74 -7.69 -2.22
N GLN A 523 -33.99 -7.31 -1.94
CA GLN A 523 -34.35 -6.75 -0.64
C GLN A 523 -34.13 -7.76 0.48
N GLN A 524 -34.50 -9.04 0.29
CA GLN A 524 -34.24 -10.09 1.27
C GLN A 524 -32.73 -10.27 1.54
N LEU A 525 -31.89 -10.23 0.50
CA LEU A 525 -30.43 -10.27 0.68
C LEU A 525 -29.90 -9.04 1.43
N LEU A 526 -30.44 -7.85 1.16
CA LEU A 526 -30.10 -6.62 1.90
C LEU A 526 -30.54 -6.68 3.36
N ASP A 527 -31.69 -7.29 3.64
CA ASP A 527 -32.23 -7.48 4.99
C ASP A 527 -31.35 -8.47 5.78
N ILE A 528 -30.93 -9.58 5.15
CA ILE A 528 -29.95 -10.51 5.73
C ILE A 528 -28.64 -9.77 6.05
N CYS A 529 -28.09 -9.01 5.10
CA CYS A 529 -26.89 -8.23 5.34
C CYS A 529 -27.08 -7.23 6.50
N THR A 530 -28.22 -6.54 6.54
CA THR A 530 -28.53 -5.57 7.60
C THR A 530 -28.58 -6.23 8.97
N HIS A 531 -29.30 -7.34 9.09
CA HIS A 531 -29.44 -8.10 10.33
C HIS A 531 -28.08 -8.63 10.82
N GLU A 532 -27.35 -9.34 9.96
CA GLU A 532 -26.06 -9.92 10.30
C GLU A 532 -25.00 -8.85 10.62
N ALA A 533 -25.01 -7.71 9.91
CA ALA A 533 -24.14 -6.60 10.26
C ALA A 533 -24.46 -6.03 11.64
N MET A 534 -25.73 -5.90 12.02
CA MET A 534 -26.12 -5.43 13.36
C MET A 534 -25.66 -6.40 14.46
N GLU A 535 -25.81 -7.71 14.26
CA GLU A 535 -25.30 -8.75 15.17
C GLU A 535 -23.77 -8.70 15.30
N LEU A 536 -23.07 -8.46 14.19
CA LEU A 536 -21.63 -8.24 14.17
C LEU A 536 -21.21 -6.81 14.59
N GLY A 537 -22.14 -5.92 14.97
CA GLY A 537 -21.80 -4.56 15.37
C GLY A 537 -21.15 -3.73 14.25
N LEU A 538 -21.34 -4.16 13.01
CA LEU A 538 -20.94 -3.47 11.79
C LEU A 538 -22.12 -2.63 11.29
N ARG A 539 -21.82 -1.63 10.46
CA ARG A 539 -22.84 -0.80 9.80
C ARG A 539 -22.49 -0.65 8.33
N PHE A 540 -23.49 -0.77 7.46
CA PHE A 540 -23.33 -0.40 6.06
C PHE A 540 -23.55 1.09 5.85
N ASN A 541 -22.85 1.67 4.87
CA ASN A 541 -23.05 3.03 4.44
C ASN A 541 -23.97 3.05 3.21
N ALA A 542 -25.27 3.28 3.42
CA ALA A 542 -26.26 3.33 2.33
C ALA A 542 -25.91 4.39 1.27
N GLY A 543 -25.41 5.56 1.67
CA GLY A 543 -25.05 6.64 0.75
C GLY A 543 -23.81 6.38 -0.12
N LYS A 544 -22.99 5.39 0.23
CA LYS A 544 -21.86 4.90 -0.59
C LYS A 544 -22.14 3.58 -1.28
N SER A 545 -23.12 2.83 -0.79
CA SER A 545 -23.64 1.64 -1.43
C SER A 545 -24.46 2.04 -2.65
N ALA A 546 -24.62 1.16 -3.63
CA ALA A 546 -25.42 1.46 -4.80
C ALA A 546 -25.95 0.19 -5.48
N ALA A 547 -27.14 0.29 -6.05
CA ALA A 547 -27.72 -0.73 -6.93
C ALA A 547 -27.43 -0.38 -8.39
N VAL A 548 -27.05 -1.37 -9.19
CA VAL A 548 -26.92 -1.26 -10.65
C VAL A 548 -27.68 -2.40 -11.31
N VAL A 549 -28.59 -2.07 -12.22
CA VAL A 549 -29.32 -3.06 -13.02
C VAL A 549 -28.56 -3.29 -14.31
N PHE A 550 -27.90 -4.45 -14.43
CA PHE A 550 -27.05 -4.76 -15.57
C PHE A 550 -27.81 -5.39 -16.75
N SER A 551 -28.94 -6.01 -16.47
CA SER A 551 -29.82 -6.67 -17.45
C SER A 551 -31.24 -6.71 -16.92
N GLY A 552 -32.23 -6.62 -17.80
CA GLY A 552 -33.65 -6.55 -17.43
C GLY A 552 -34.24 -5.14 -17.46
N SER A 553 -35.54 -5.06 -17.23
CA SER A 553 -36.25 -3.79 -17.08
C SER A 553 -36.18 -3.28 -15.65
N LEU A 554 -36.20 -1.96 -15.48
CA LEU A 554 -36.35 -1.32 -14.17
C LEU A 554 -37.75 -1.66 -13.63
N GLU A 555 -37.83 -2.56 -12.66
CA GLU A 555 -39.08 -2.81 -11.94
C GLU A 555 -39.50 -1.54 -11.19
N PRO A 556 -40.80 -1.18 -11.11
CA PRO A 556 -41.26 0.02 -10.40
C PRO A 556 -40.83 0.05 -8.92
N THR A 557 -40.69 -1.12 -8.31
CA THR A 557 -40.27 -1.33 -6.92
C THR A 557 -38.76 -1.17 -6.73
N LEU A 558 -37.95 -1.02 -7.78
CA LEU A 558 -36.50 -0.89 -7.63
C LEU A 558 -36.11 0.31 -6.75
N GLY A 559 -36.87 1.40 -6.81
CA GLY A 559 -36.69 2.59 -5.98
C GLY A 559 -37.00 2.38 -4.49
N SER A 560 -37.57 1.24 -4.10
CA SER A 560 -37.86 0.90 -2.71
C SER A 560 -36.79 0.05 -2.03
N LEU A 561 -35.64 -0.18 -2.68
CA LEU A 561 -34.54 -0.93 -2.07
C LEU A 561 -33.98 -0.17 -0.87
N ARG A 562 -33.98 -0.84 0.29
CA ARG A 562 -33.53 -0.27 1.56
C ARG A 562 -32.42 -1.10 2.19
N LEU A 563 -31.44 -0.41 2.76
CA LEU A 563 -30.32 -1.00 3.52
C LEU A 563 -30.26 -0.31 4.88
N GLY A 564 -30.52 -1.05 5.96
CA GLY A 564 -30.61 -0.46 7.30
C GLY A 564 -31.70 0.62 7.44
N GLY A 565 -32.80 0.50 6.68
CA GLY A 565 -33.90 1.48 6.67
C GLY A 565 -33.64 2.73 5.81
N CYS A 566 -32.46 2.87 5.22
CA CYS A 566 -32.13 3.96 4.29
C CYS A 566 -32.26 3.51 2.84
N ASP A 567 -32.70 4.39 1.95
CA ASP A 567 -32.82 4.08 0.53
C ASP A 567 -31.44 3.90 -0.12
N VAL A 568 -31.30 2.85 -0.94
CA VAL A 568 -30.08 2.58 -1.70
C VAL A 568 -30.14 3.31 -3.04
N PRO A 569 -29.15 4.17 -3.37
CA PRO A 569 -29.17 4.88 -4.65
C PRO A 569 -29.00 3.90 -5.81
N ILE A 570 -29.81 4.08 -6.85
CA ILE A 570 -29.69 3.35 -8.11
C ILE A 570 -28.80 4.17 -9.04
N LEU A 571 -27.70 3.57 -9.50
CA LEU A 571 -26.72 4.22 -10.37
C LEU A 571 -26.60 3.49 -11.71
N ASP A 572 -26.21 4.24 -12.74
CA ASP A 572 -25.91 3.67 -14.06
C ASP A 572 -24.54 3.00 -14.11
N SER A 573 -23.61 3.41 -13.24
CA SER A 573 -22.29 2.80 -13.14
C SER A 573 -21.71 2.81 -11.74
N TYR A 574 -20.89 1.79 -11.47
CA TYR A 574 -20.24 1.60 -10.18
C TYR A 574 -18.79 1.12 -10.35
N LYS A 575 -17.90 1.54 -9.46
CA LYS A 575 -16.50 1.13 -9.48
C LYS A 575 -16.26 0.00 -8.49
N TYR A 576 -16.10 -1.22 -9.00
CA TYR A 576 -15.84 -2.42 -8.23
C TYR A 576 -14.43 -2.96 -8.51
N LEU A 577 -13.65 -3.24 -7.45
CA LEU A 577 -12.30 -3.82 -7.54
C LEU A 577 -11.36 -3.12 -8.55
N GLY A 578 -11.53 -1.80 -8.72
CA GLY A 578 -10.73 -0.96 -9.61
C GLY A 578 -11.24 -0.81 -11.04
N ILE A 579 -12.31 -1.53 -11.41
CA ILE A 579 -12.96 -1.48 -12.73
C ILE A 579 -14.32 -0.79 -12.60
N THR A 580 -14.66 0.08 -13.55
CA THR A 580 -15.97 0.73 -13.59
C THR A 580 -16.89 -0.09 -14.50
N LEU A 581 -17.99 -0.59 -13.93
CA LEU A 581 -19.00 -1.38 -14.62
C LEU A 581 -20.25 -0.51 -14.79
N SER A 582 -20.85 -0.52 -15.97
CA SER A 582 -22.07 0.25 -16.28
C SER A 582 -23.21 -0.60 -16.83
N ASN A 583 -24.44 -0.11 -16.70
CA ASN A 583 -25.63 -0.71 -17.28
C ASN A 583 -25.73 -0.54 -18.82
N ALA A 584 -24.86 0.28 -19.43
CA ALA A 584 -24.80 0.48 -20.87
C ALA A 584 -24.58 -0.84 -21.65
N ALA A 585 -24.92 -0.83 -22.95
CA ALA A 585 -24.72 -1.99 -23.83
C ALA A 585 -23.27 -2.52 -23.81
N ASP A 586 -22.30 -1.60 -23.74
CA ASP A 586 -20.93 -1.91 -23.34
C ASP A 586 -20.74 -1.64 -21.85
N TYR A 587 -20.84 -2.70 -21.02
CA TYR A 587 -20.72 -2.59 -19.56
C TYR A 587 -19.34 -2.11 -19.06
N LEU A 588 -18.36 -1.93 -19.96
CA LEU A 588 -17.01 -1.42 -19.67
C LEU A 588 -16.76 -0.02 -20.24
N GLN A 589 -17.77 0.65 -20.81
CA GLN A 589 -17.61 1.94 -21.50
C GLN A 589 -16.91 2.99 -20.64
N ASP A 590 -17.31 3.14 -19.37
CA ASP A 590 -16.71 4.10 -18.45
C ASP A 590 -15.25 3.74 -18.12
N HIS A 591 -14.97 2.43 -17.98
CA HIS A 591 -13.61 1.96 -17.77
C HIS A 591 -12.71 2.20 -18.99
N HIS A 592 -13.24 2.04 -20.21
CA HIS A 592 -12.53 2.38 -21.45
C HIS A 592 -12.13 3.86 -21.49
N THR A 593 -13.04 4.75 -21.08
CA THR A 593 -12.77 6.19 -20.95
C THR A 593 -11.69 6.47 -19.91
N TYR A 594 -11.76 5.83 -18.74
CA TYR A 594 -10.72 5.90 -17.72
C TYR A 594 -9.34 5.47 -18.26
N LEU A 595 -9.25 4.36 -19.01
CA LEU A 595 -8.00 3.86 -19.58
C LEU A 595 -7.38 4.87 -20.56
N ARG A 596 -8.19 5.50 -21.42
CA ARG A 596 -7.71 6.57 -22.32
C ARG A 596 -7.11 7.73 -21.51
N HIS A 597 -7.82 8.24 -20.52
CA HIS A 597 -7.32 9.32 -19.67
C HIS A 597 -6.09 8.91 -18.85
N ALA A 598 -6.03 7.68 -18.35
CA ALA A 598 -4.86 7.16 -17.64
C ALA A 598 -3.63 7.12 -18.55
N ALA A 599 -3.78 6.65 -19.80
CA ALA A 599 -2.70 6.60 -20.77
C ALA A 599 -2.22 8.00 -21.15
N THR A 600 -3.13 8.95 -21.41
CA THR A 600 -2.78 10.34 -21.69
C THR A 600 -2.10 11.01 -20.51
N ARG A 601 -2.60 10.85 -19.28
CA ARG A 601 -1.97 11.40 -18.08
C ARG A 601 -0.58 10.84 -17.85
N GLY A 602 -0.41 9.53 -17.98
CA GLY A 602 0.89 8.87 -17.87
C GLY A 602 1.90 9.43 -18.88
N ALA A 603 1.48 9.55 -20.15
CA ALA A 603 2.31 10.12 -21.20
C ALA A 603 2.68 11.59 -20.93
N ASN A 604 1.72 12.42 -20.50
CA ASN A 604 1.97 13.83 -20.21
C ASN A 604 2.91 14.05 -19.02
N ILE A 605 2.78 13.25 -17.97
CA ILE A 605 3.69 13.29 -16.80
C ILE A 605 5.13 12.98 -17.26
N LEU A 606 5.29 11.94 -18.07
CA LEU A 606 6.60 11.55 -18.59
C LEU A 606 7.17 12.59 -19.54
N ARG A 607 6.34 13.15 -20.43
CA ARG A 607 6.77 14.19 -21.36
C ARG A 607 7.33 15.41 -20.64
N LYS A 608 6.66 15.87 -19.58
CA LYS A 608 7.12 17.02 -18.80
C LYS A 608 8.37 16.72 -17.99
N ARG A 609 8.54 15.49 -17.49
CA ARG A 609 9.63 15.14 -16.57
C ARG A 609 10.91 14.68 -17.25
N SER A 610 10.81 13.99 -18.39
CA SER A 610 11.98 13.50 -19.12
C SER A 610 12.82 14.63 -19.75
N LEU A 611 12.25 15.83 -19.86
CA LEU A 611 12.96 17.06 -20.25
C LEU A 611 13.97 17.55 -19.20
N TRP A 612 13.79 17.16 -17.93
CA TRP A 612 14.64 17.62 -16.81
C TRP A 612 15.61 16.54 -16.30
N SER A 613 15.62 15.36 -16.92
CA SER A 613 16.51 14.26 -16.56
C SER A 613 17.71 14.17 -17.49
N CYS A 614 18.87 13.83 -16.94
CA CYS A 614 20.13 13.61 -17.65
C CYS A 614 20.07 12.62 -18.84
N ASN A 615 19.28 11.55 -18.73
CA ASN A 615 19.16 10.49 -19.73
C ASN A 615 17.68 10.22 -20.01
N ARG A 616 17.15 11.00 -20.95
CA ARG A 616 15.75 10.96 -21.39
C ARG A 616 15.30 9.56 -21.82
N PHE A 617 16.18 8.79 -22.48
CA PHE A 617 15.87 7.45 -22.99
C PHE A 617 15.56 6.48 -21.86
N ILE A 618 16.50 6.29 -20.92
CA ILE A 618 16.35 5.32 -19.83
C ILE A 618 15.20 5.71 -18.92
N VAL A 619 15.12 6.99 -18.55
CA VAL A 619 14.06 7.49 -17.67
C VAL A 619 12.68 7.26 -18.30
N SER A 620 12.48 7.63 -19.55
CA SER A 620 11.17 7.44 -20.20
C SER A 620 10.85 5.96 -20.39
N ARG A 621 11.86 5.16 -20.77
CA ARG A 621 11.70 3.72 -21.02
C ARG A 621 11.30 2.96 -19.76
N GLU A 622 12.07 3.13 -18.69
CA GLU A 622 11.86 2.40 -17.43
C GLU A 622 10.58 2.85 -16.73
N LEU A 623 10.26 4.16 -16.75
CA LEU A 623 9.06 4.65 -16.07
C LEU A 623 7.76 4.26 -16.78
N TRP A 624 7.74 4.28 -18.12
CA TRP A 624 6.58 3.78 -18.85
C TRP A 624 6.33 2.31 -18.52
N LYS A 625 7.37 1.46 -18.59
CA LYS A 625 7.28 0.04 -18.26
C LYS A 625 6.92 -0.24 -16.80
N ALA A 626 7.49 0.50 -15.85
CA ALA A 626 7.35 0.20 -14.43
C ALA A 626 6.10 0.81 -13.77
N ILE A 627 5.48 1.84 -14.38
CA ILE A 627 4.42 2.62 -13.73
C ILE A 627 3.16 2.69 -14.59
N VAL A 628 3.29 3.11 -15.85
CA VAL A 628 2.13 3.36 -16.69
C VAL A 628 1.57 2.04 -17.21
N VAL A 629 2.43 1.16 -17.75
CA VAL A 629 2.00 -0.14 -18.28
C VAL A 629 1.25 -0.98 -17.23
N PRO A 630 1.75 -1.20 -15.99
CA PRO A 630 1.03 -1.99 -14.99
C PRO A 630 -0.34 -1.41 -14.62
N GLY A 631 -0.48 -0.08 -14.59
CA GLY A 631 -1.75 0.58 -14.34
C GLY A 631 -2.75 0.45 -15.50
N LEU A 632 -2.27 0.39 -16.74
CA LEU A 632 -3.09 0.23 -17.94
C LEU A 632 -3.43 -1.22 -18.26
N THR A 633 -2.59 -2.17 -17.84
CA THR A 633 -2.83 -3.61 -18.02
C THR A 633 -3.47 -4.26 -16.79
N PHE A 634 -3.91 -3.45 -15.83
CA PHE A 634 -4.65 -3.91 -14.66
C PHE A 634 -5.91 -4.65 -15.14
N SER A 635 -6.12 -5.88 -14.67
CA SER A 635 -7.23 -6.79 -15.05
C SER A 635 -7.28 -7.30 -16.50
N ASN A 636 -6.17 -7.21 -17.27
CA ASN A 636 -6.10 -7.72 -18.65
C ASN A 636 -6.52 -9.20 -18.80
N ALA A 637 -6.32 -10.01 -17.76
CA ALA A 637 -6.77 -11.39 -17.72
C ALA A 637 -8.28 -11.51 -18.01
N VAL A 638 -9.08 -10.57 -17.51
CA VAL A 638 -10.55 -10.63 -17.54
C VAL A 638 -11.15 -9.58 -18.46
N VAL A 639 -10.72 -8.32 -18.38
CA VAL A 639 -11.34 -7.24 -19.16
C VAL A 639 -11.02 -7.41 -20.66
N CYS A 640 -12.01 -7.11 -21.50
CA CYS A 640 -11.87 -7.15 -22.97
C CYS A 640 -11.90 -5.73 -23.53
N VAL A 641 -10.72 -5.18 -23.78
CA VAL A 641 -10.54 -3.81 -24.26
C VAL A 641 -10.78 -3.73 -25.79
N PRO A 642 -11.67 -2.84 -26.26
CA PRO A 642 -11.91 -2.59 -27.67
C PRO A 642 -10.65 -2.22 -28.47
N GLY A 643 -10.69 -2.48 -29.78
CA GLY A 643 -9.55 -2.24 -30.68
C GLY A 643 -9.10 -0.78 -30.72
N ASP A 644 -10.02 0.17 -30.65
CA ASP A 644 -9.76 1.60 -30.70
C ASP A 644 -9.12 2.14 -29.40
N VAL A 645 -9.58 1.67 -28.23
CA VAL A 645 -8.99 1.99 -26.91
C VAL A 645 -7.55 1.47 -26.85
N ARG A 646 -7.36 0.21 -27.26
CA ARG A 646 -6.05 -0.43 -27.35
C ARG A 646 -5.14 0.32 -28.32
N ALA A 647 -5.64 0.70 -29.50
CA ALA A 647 -4.89 1.49 -30.47
C ALA A 647 -4.52 2.88 -29.91
N HIS A 648 -5.37 3.49 -29.08
CA HIS A 648 -5.03 4.72 -28.37
C HIS A 648 -3.88 4.51 -27.38
N MET A 649 -3.92 3.44 -26.57
CA MET A 649 -2.84 3.09 -25.65
C MET A 649 -1.52 2.82 -26.39
N GLU A 650 -1.57 2.09 -27.50
CA GLU A 650 -0.41 1.85 -28.39
C GLU A 650 0.16 3.16 -28.94
N ARG A 651 -0.69 4.07 -29.41
CA ARG A 651 -0.24 5.39 -29.88
C ARG A 651 0.49 6.15 -28.78
N ARG A 652 -0.06 6.21 -27.56
CA ARG A 652 0.59 6.87 -26.42
C ARG A 652 1.92 6.20 -26.07
N GLN A 653 2.00 4.87 -26.10
CA GLN A 653 3.25 4.15 -25.90
C GLN A 653 4.27 4.57 -26.97
N ARG A 654 3.92 4.50 -28.26
CA ARG A 654 4.85 4.87 -29.34
C ARG A 654 5.30 6.33 -29.28
N GLU A 655 4.43 7.26 -28.87
CA GLU A 655 4.80 8.67 -28.66
C GLU A 655 5.90 8.81 -27.59
N ILE A 656 5.74 8.13 -26.45
CA ILE A 656 6.77 8.12 -25.40
C ILE A 656 8.02 7.41 -25.88
N GLY A 657 7.88 6.35 -26.68
CA GLY A 657 9.00 5.65 -27.28
C GLY A 657 9.83 6.54 -28.21
N ARG A 658 9.15 7.27 -29.10
CA ARG A 658 9.81 8.26 -29.97
C ARG A 658 10.48 9.36 -29.17
N GLN A 659 9.81 9.85 -28.13
CA GLN A 659 10.39 10.83 -27.23
C GLN A 659 11.64 10.30 -26.53
N ALA A 660 11.61 9.05 -26.06
CA ALA A 660 12.74 8.40 -25.40
C ALA A 660 13.96 8.34 -26.34
N LEU A 661 13.74 7.88 -27.58
CA LEU A 661 14.76 7.77 -28.63
C LEU A 661 15.18 9.11 -29.22
N GLY A 662 14.38 10.17 -29.03
CA GLY A 662 14.61 11.45 -29.68
C GLY A 662 14.31 11.48 -31.17
N CYS A 663 13.56 10.50 -31.66
CA CYS A 663 13.34 10.34 -33.08
C CYS A 663 12.12 11.14 -33.57
N HIS A 664 12.15 11.49 -34.85
CA HIS A 664 11.08 12.28 -35.49
C HIS A 664 9.77 11.48 -35.53
N GLY A 665 8.62 12.18 -35.60
CA GLY A 665 7.29 11.56 -35.62
C GLY A 665 7.06 10.57 -36.77
N ARG A 666 7.85 10.66 -37.85
CA ARG A 666 7.77 9.83 -39.06
C ARG A 666 8.54 8.50 -38.97
N VAL A 667 9.30 8.25 -37.91
CA VAL A 667 10.01 6.96 -37.76
C VAL A 667 9.01 5.80 -37.66
N ALA A 668 9.32 4.71 -38.38
CA ALA A 668 8.53 3.49 -38.44
C ALA A 668 8.19 2.96 -37.03
N ASN A 669 6.97 2.48 -36.85
CA ASN A 669 6.49 2.05 -35.53
C ASN A 669 7.27 0.82 -35.02
N GLU A 670 7.62 -0.07 -35.95
CA GLU A 670 8.30 -1.33 -35.75
C GLU A 670 9.73 -1.08 -35.26
N ALA A 671 10.43 -0.11 -35.85
CA ALA A 671 11.76 0.31 -35.40
C ALA A 671 11.71 0.86 -33.97
N VAL A 672 10.75 1.72 -33.64
CA VAL A 672 10.58 2.25 -32.27
C VAL A 672 10.31 1.13 -31.27
N GLN A 673 9.46 0.16 -31.63
CA GLN A 673 9.13 -0.96 -30.74
C GLN A 673 10.31 -1.94 -30.55
N GLY A 674 11.06 -2.22 -31.62
CA GLY A 674 12.25 -3.07 -31.60
C GLY A 674 13.34 -2.49 -30.72
N GLU A 675 13.73 -1.23 -30.95
CA GLU A 675 14.77 -0.53 -30.18
C GLU A 675 14.44 -0.42 -28.67
N LEU A 676 13.16 -0.26 -28.33
CA LEU A 676 12.73 -0.18 -26.93
C LEU A 676 12.54 -1.54 -26.26
N GLY A 677 12.48 -2.63 -27.04
CA GLY A 677 12.10 -3.95 -26.55
C GLY A 677 10.75 -3.91 -25.84
N TRP A 678 9.77 -3.23 -26.43
CA TRP A 678 8.44 -3.03 -25.85
C TRP A 678 7.42 -3.97 -26.50
N SER A 679 6.87 -4.89 -25.72
CA SER A 679 5.70 -5.65 -26.15
C SER A 679 4.52 -4.73 -26.46
N SER A 680 3.64 -5.16 -27.34
CA SER A 680 2.33 -4.51 -27.53
C SER A 680 1.41 -4.79 -26.33
N PHE A 681 0.45 -3.90 -26.10
CA PHE A 681 -0.66 -4.13 -25.18
C PHE A 681 -1.49 -5.35 -25.58
N GLU A 682 -1.60 -5.64 -26.88
CA GLU A 682 -2.25 -6.87 -27.34
C GLU A 682 -1.50 -8.13 -26.90
N ALA A 683 -0.18 -8.18 -27.08
CA ALA A 683 0.61 -9.34 -26.64
C ALA A 683 0.55 -9.53 -25.11
N ARG A 684 0.50 -8.43 -24.35
CA ARG A 684 0.32 -8.48 -22.88
C ARG A 684 -1.07 -8.97 -22.49
N GLU A 685 -2.11 -8.54 -23.19
CA GLU A 685 -3.47 -9.08 -23.00
C GLU A 685 -3.52 -10.57 -23.32
N ALA A 686 -2.94 -10.99 -24.45
CA ALA A 686 -2.86 -12.39 -24.87
C ALA A 686 -2.23 -13.26 -23.76
N THR A 687 -1.04 -12.87 -23.30
CA THR A 687 -0.33 -13.58 -22.23
C THR A 687 -1.21 -13.70 -20.99
N SER A 688 -1.75 -12.57 -20.49
CA SER A 688 -2.53 -12.56 -19.25
C SER A 688 -3.81 -13.40 -19.37
N LYS A 689 -4.51 -13.30 -20.52
CA LYS A 689 -5.81 -13.95 -20.75
C LYS A 689 -5.66 -15.45 -21.02
N ILE A 690 -4.63 -15.87 -21.77
CA ILE A 690 -4.32 -17.29 -22.03
C ILE A 690 -3.84 -17.97 -20.74
N THR A 691 -2.94 -17.34 -19.97
CA THR A 691 -2.52 -17.88 -18.66
C THR A 691 -3.72 -18.00 -17.70
N TYR A 692 -4.60 -17.00 -17.68
CA TYR A 692 -5.81 -17.06 -16.84
C TYR A 692 -6.79 -18.13 -17.30
N TYR A 693 -6.95 -18.34 -18.61
CA TYR A 693 -7.71 -19.46 -19.17
C TYR A 693 -7.14 -20.82 -18.72
N GLY A 694 -5.81 -20.99 -18.79
CA GLY A 694 -5.15 -22.19 -18.26
C GLY A 694 -5.47 -22.40 -16.78
N ARG A 695 -5.46 -21.34 -15.98
CA ARG A 695 -5.86 -21.41 -14.56
C ARG A 695 -7.32 -21.81 -14.36
N LEU A 696 -8.26 -21.23 -15.13
CA LEU A 696 -9.69 -21.59 -15.05
C LEU A 696 -9.95 -23.07 -15.36
N ARG A 697 -9.11 -23.73 -16.15
CA ARG A 697 -9.24 -25.17 -16.46
C ARG A 697 -8.83 -26.07 -15.30
N HIS A 698 -7.91 -25.62 -14.45
CA HIS A 698 -7.35 -26.40 -13.34
C HIS A 698 -7.85 -25.90 -11.97
N MET A 699 -8.79 -24.96 -11.96
CA MET A 699 -9.41 -24.46 -10.74
C MET A 699 -10.46 -25.47 -10.24
N ASP A 700 -10.60 -25.59 -8.93
CA ASP A 700 -11.59 -26.44 -8.28
C ASP A 700 -13.02 -26.10 -8.76
N SER A 701 -13.84 -27.13 -9.01
CA SER A 701 -15.24 -27.03 -9.47
C SER A 701 -16.15 -26.30 -8.48
N CYS A 702 -15.75 -26.21 -7.20
CA CYS A 702 -16.50 -25.46 -6.20
C CYS A 702 -16.40 -23.94 -6.38
N THR A 703 -15.35 -23.46 -7.08
CA THR A 703 -15.12 -22.02 -7.23
C THR A 703 -16.09 -21.37 -8.22
N TRP A 704 -16.60 -20.19 -7.90
CA TRP A 704 -17.55 -19.48 -8.76
C TRP A 704 -17.01 -19.14 -10.15
N ALA A 705 -15.72 -18.78 -10.26
CA ALA A 705 -15.09 -18.52 -11.55
C ALA A 705 -15.05 -19.79 -12.42
N ARG A 706 -14.78 -20.97 -11.83
CA ARG A 706 -14.83 -22.26 -12.52
C ARG A 706 -16.25 -22.64 -12.91
N ARG A 707 -17.22 -22.49 -11.99
CA ARG A 707 -18.65 -22.77 -12.25
C ARG A 707 -19.18 -21.97 -13.42
N LEU A 708 -18.96 -20.65 -13.48
CA LEU A 708 -19.36 -19.85 -14.65
C LEU A 708 -18.61 -20.23 -15.92
N PHE A 709 -17.33 -20.56 -15.82
CA PHE A 709 -16.57 -21.06 -16.96
C PHE A 709 -17.16 -22.38 -17.50
N MET A 710 -17.55 -23.32 -16.63
CA MET A 710 -18.22 -24.56 -17.00
C MET A 710 -19.63 -24.30 -17.56
N TYR A 711 -20.43 -23.46 -16.88
CA TYR A 711 -21.77 -23.07 -17.30
C TYR A 711 -21.77 -22.55 -18.73
N THR A 712 -20.88 -21.60 -19.04
CA THR A 712 -20.78 -21.02 -20.40
C THR A 712 -20.34 -22.03 -21.46
N HIS A 713 -19.64 -23.11 -21.07
CA HIS A 713 -19.28 -24.20 -21.96
C HIS A 713 -20.46 -25.16 -22.19
N LEU A 714 -21.13 -25.58 -21.11
CA LEU A 714 -22.26 -26.51 -21.13
C LEU A 714 -23.47 -25.92 -21.87
N THR A 715 -23.73 -24.62 -21.72
CA THR A 715 -24.84 -23.92 -22.41
C THR A 715 -24.47 -23.40 -23.80
N GLY A 716 -23.22 -23.55 -24.24
CA GLY A 716 -22.74 -23.03 -25.53
C GLY A 716 -22.69 -21.49 -25.63
N LEU A 717 -22.79 -20.77 -24.51
CA LEU A 717 -22.81 -19.31 -24.46
C LEU A 717 -21.44 -18.68 -24.77
N ARG A 718 -21.27 -18.17 -25.99
CA ARG A 718 -20.00 -17.59 -26.46
C ARG A 718 -19.69 -16.17 -25.96
N THR A 719 -19.29 -15.95 -24.71
CA THR A 719 -19.05 -14.62 -24.10
C THR A 719 -18.02 -13.76 -24.87
N ARG A 720 -18.01 -12.43 -24.68
CA ARG A 720 -17.01 -11.50 -25.25
C ARG A 720 -15.61 -11.93 -24.85
N TRP A 721 -15.45 -12.34 -23.60
CA TRP A 721 -14.21 -12.90 -23.08
C TRP A 721 -13.76 -14.14 -23.84
N GLN A 722 -14.64 -15.12 -24.02
CA GLN A 722 -14.31 -16.35 -24.77
C GLN A 722 -13.98 -16.03 -26.23
N LYS A 723 -14.76 -15.18 -26.91
CA LYS A 723 -14.50 -14.77 -28.29
C LYS A 723 -13.12 -14.11 -28.41
N ARG A 724 -12.79 -13.18 -27.50
CA ARG A 724 -11.50 -12.49 -27.51
C ARG A 724 -10.35 -13.44 -27.21
N ARG A 725 -10.52 -14.36 -26.25
CA ARG A 725 -9.52 -15.37 -25.91
C ARG A 725 -9.23 -16.29 -27.10
N HIS A 726 -10.24 -16.81 -27.81
CA HIS A 726 -10.01 -17.61 -29.03
C HIS A 726 -9.26 -16.84 -30.12
N GLN A 727 -9.59 -15.56 -30.34
CA GLN A 727 -8.87 -14.72 -31.31
C GLN A 727 -7.39 -14.57 -30.94
N LEU A 728 -7.10 -14.34 -29.66
CA LEU A 728 -5.74 -14.20 -29.15
C LEU A 728 -4.98 -15.52 -29.21
N GLU A 729 -5.62 -16.62 -28.82
CA GLU A 729 -5.08 -17.98 -28.89
C GLU A 729 -4.71 -18.34 -30.33
N HIS A 730 -5.60 -18.12 -31.30
CA HIS A 730 -5.29 -18.37 -32.72
C HIS A 730 -4.14 -17.49 -33.24
N LYS A 731 -4.02 -16.25 -32.77
CA LYS A 731 -2.97 -15.32 -33.21
C LYS A 731 -1.61 -15.61 -32.58
N TYR A 732 -1.59 -16.09 -31.34
CA TYR A 732 -0.39 -16.28 -30.53
C TYR A 732 -0.07 -17.75 -30.21
N SER A 733 -0.79 -18.71 -30.81
CA SER A 733 -0.65 -20.16 -30.58
C SER A 733 0.74 -20.71 -30.84
N PHE A 734 1.57 -20.02 -31.63
CA PHE A 734 2.96 -20.42 -31.86
C PHE A 734 3.90 -20.12 -30.68
N PHE A 735 3.50 -19.21 -29.78
CA PHE A 735 4.34 -18.71 -28.68
C PHE A 735 3.98 -19.29 -27.30
N PHE A 736 2.92 -20.09 -27.21
CA PHE A 736 2.42 -20.74 -26.00
C PHE A 736 2.21 -22.22 -26.30
#